data_AF-A0A7S8D9L0-F1
#
_entry.id   AF-A0A7S8D9L0-F1
#
_cell.length_a   1.000
_cell.length_b   1.000
_cell.length_c   1.000
_cell.angle_alpha   90.00
_cell.angle_beta   90.00
_cell.angle_gamma   90.00
#
_symmetry.space_group_name_H-M   'P 1'
#
loop_
_entity.id
_entity.type
_entity.pdbx_description
1 polymer ?
#
loop_
_entity_poly.entity_id
_entity_poly.type
_entity_poly.pdbx_seq_one_letter_code
_entity_poly.pdbx_strand_id
1 'polypeptide(L)'
;MYADISKPPAPLPQAKPQTVAEGITLLPPLSRLGHGPGLVILHPDSDKHLDIIDGVPSALVKWAEEGYAVVEVQAKALKEDTGDVLKSALQALRSCDGFVKDSKIGLIAYDPQLWNKFAPVVADKDISGAIIYANAADLSTLQDATIPTLKHIASRTEKLERNNGSTTYSYPSAKSHLVAVPFTEEFNYSTESVSHTRNLTFLKPLTNGPYFDLEAIWDEHTYYEFADRSVEHTMSTMVDQPYVNHVPTLTGGIGRTSLSTFYRDNFIFQNSDDTELELISRTIGIDRVVDEFLYKFTHGKAIDWLLPGVPPTHKKVEVPFTAVVNIRGDRLYHEHIAWDQGTVLAQVGLMPQYLPFPYPVEGQKEGAKYEYRVPVTGIDTALKMRDRNSVASNDMFGYKVREETEFKVNCNKMSQARGVKKSTNPEPGKRRTPYALRACEACRRRKGKCDGRQPCRHCASRHQNCSYNASLEANDDWQATAQSLVASNPNTSIPDQYPPSNHSGPRQPEQSAIVDMLSSLQAQLNSLAAQVNSNSNSNNHQQTNLPSPVTIVENATAVINRIDAENANSTSNDDAVESPMSSRTVTSQNFYGPTCPDYALNVGQLKLRHSLHQRQVQLASIHEDGDPDEDDVETQNGQFSMSPQNIDKGDPAMLLAFRSIISLQEAIQLLYVYHEVVGELHPVVDIDGLAMQTKSWYADAGAGVWDVVAASTGAEAYELLLILNLCLAIALRADSKVGNMNTEGLLRDSFQDAVNAKLAAPANSIRHATIIFLKSEAQRTEACTLVSSIVILDRQWSYATGLPIHFHEKSFSSISTSSVKHPYLKAMLSFILISDRFSEPLSSASKGEGYNDESSFELMTFQIEQWRKKAVGEYSIAQCHTWQTDPSTRPPTWAILLNLRAESVRSQLLKPFFFSESDIEITKKHVRAATERVYDIINVLHTLDLTTDIYRKQHPCYQHILACTSGLAFLLMAFIKQNRSSMVPSLTPDLVESLGGSFSMAVNLTTKYTSRSRSARRLAKRLVEMRRNLLSLGILNAESPGSHEGLDGVTESVRRASLAQTGFAGGYTEYSPPFNTGSVFGSGIGMSGVDTDMQIGWDDPMRLQWPLGDVNHMFSESIF
;
A
#
# COMPACT_ATOMS: atom_id res chain seq x y z
N MET A 1 21.25 -8.18 0.85
CA MET A 1 22.46 -7.98 1.66
C MET A 1 23.25 -6.88 0.98
N TYR A 2 23.50 -5.79 1.68
CA TYR A 2 24.13 -4.59 1.12
C TYR A 2 25.65 -4.76 0.96
N ALA A 3 26.32 -3.75 0.37
CA ALA A 3 27.75 -3.81 0.11
C ALA A 3 28.58 -3.81 1.41
N ASP A 4 29.70 -4.51 1.37
CA ASP A 4 30.66 -4.59 2.47
C ASP A 4 31.45 -3.29 2.58
N ILE A 5 31.06 -2.43 3.54
CA ILE A 5 31.64 -1.09 3.75
C ILE A 5 33.13 -1.09 4.15
N SER A 6 33.76 -2.25 4.37
CA SER A 6 35.22 -2.34 4.52
C SER A 6 35.99 -2.18 3.19
N LYS A 7 35.28 -2.15 2.07
CA LYS A 7 35.81 -1.94 0.71
C LYS A 7 35.27 -0.62 0.14
N PRO A 8 35.99 0.06 -0.77
CA PRO A 8 35.44 1.21 -1.48
C PRO A 8 34.26 0.76 -2.37
N PRO A 9 33.22 1.60 -2.54
CA PRO A 9 32.08 1.27 -3.39
C PRO A 9 32.48 1.20 -4.87
N ALA A 10 31.67 0.51 -5.67
CA ALA A 10 31.87 0.44 -7.12
C ALA A 10 31.75 1.84 -7.77
N PRO A 11 32.62 2.18 -8.75
CA PRO A 11 32.58 3.47 -9.42
C PRO A 11 31.29 3.64 -10.25
N LEU A 12 30.89 4.90 -10.49
CA LEU A 12 29.76 5.20 -11.38
C LEU A 12 30.06 4.74 -12.81
N PRO A 13 29.06 4.22 -13.55
CA PRO A 13 29.16 4.03 -14.99
C PRO A 13 29.52 5.35 -15.70
N GLN A 14 30.56 5.32 -16.51
CA GLN A 14 31.02 6.51 -17.25
C GLN A 14 30.30 6.61 -18.60
N ALA A 15 29.82 7.82 -18.94
CA ALA A 15 29.25 8.11 -20.25
C ALA A 15 30.28 7.86 -21.36
N LYS A 16 29.99 6.88 -22.22
CA LYS A 16 30.84 6.46 -23.35
C LYS A 16 30.05 6.62 -24.66
N PRO A 17 30.01 7.84 -25.23
CA PRO A 17 29.31 8.08 -26.49
C PRO A 17 29.96 7.30 -27.63
N GLN A 18 29.15 6.92 -28.62
CA GLN A 18 29.61 6.38 -29.90
C GLN A 18 28.93 7.16 -31.02
N THR A 19 29.73 7.87 -31.83
CA THR A 19 29.22 8.57 -33.01
C THR A 19 28.92 7.55 -34.11
N VAL A 20 27.65 7.47 -34.51
CA VAL A 20 27.16 6.55 -35.55
C VAL A 20 27.26 7.20 -36.93
N ALA A 21 26.86 8.47 -37.02
CA ALA A 21 26.90 9.31 -38.22
C ALA A 21 26.93 10.79 -37.82
N GLU A 22 26.94 11.73 -38.79
CA GLU A 22 26.84 13.16 -38.49
C GLU A 22 25.49 13.48 -37.81
N GLY A 23 25.52 13.81 -36.52
CA GLY A 23 24.30 14.08 -35.74
C GLY A 23 23.54 12.82 -35.29
N ILE A 24 24.17 11.64 -35.31
CA ILE A 24 23.61 10.42 -34.67
C ILE A 24 24.60 9.89 -33.63
N THR A 25 24.17 9.85 -32.36
CA THR A 25 25.00 9.45 -31.21
C THR A 25 24.33 8.34 -30.40
N LEU A 26 25.02 7.23 -30.20
CA LEU A 26 24.64 6.14 -29.28
C LEU A 26 25.28 6.36 -27.90
N LEU A 27 24.52 6.12 -26.83
CA LEU A 27 25.00 6.03 -25.46
C LEU A 27 24.43 4.75 -24.79
N PRO A 28 25.27 3.81 -24.31
CA PRO A 28 24.81 2.66 -23.53
C PRO A 28 24.20 3.08 -22.17
N PRO A 29 23.42 2.19 -21.51
CA PRO A 29 22.85 2.46 -20.18
C PRO A 29 23.90 2.84 -19.13
N LEU A 30 23.52 3.74 -18.22
CA LEU A 30 24.36 4.24 -17.11
C LEU A 30 23.89 3.76 -15.72
N SER A 31 22.95 2.80 -15.68
CA SER A 31 22.57 2.06 -14.47
C SER A 31 23.58 0.95 -14.15
N ARG A 32 23.60 0.43 -12.91
CA ARG A 32 24.43 -0.72 -12.49
C ARG A 32 24.11 -2.01 -13.27
N LEU A 33 22.93 -2.12 -13.88
CA LEU A 33 22.57 -3.24 -14.77
C LEU A 33 23.39 -3.27 -16.07
N GLY A 34 23.81 -2.10 -16.57
CA GLY A 34 24.55 -1.96 -17.84
C GLY A 34 23.77 -2.33 -19.11
N HIS A 35 22.56 -2.87 -18.99
CA HIS A 35 21.69 -3.24 -20.11
C HIS A 35 20.24 -2.77 -19.92
N GLY A 36 19.53 -2.53 -21.02
CA GLY A 36 18.11 -2.17 -21.00
C GLY A 36 17.47 -2.08 -22.39
N PRO A 37 16.21 -1.65 -22.48
CA PRO A 37 15.52 -1.46 -23.75
C PRO A 37 16.03 -0.25 -24.52
N GLY A 38 15.73 -0.20 -25.81
CA GLY A 38 16.19 0.86 -26.71
C GLY A 38 15.31 2.11 -26.66
N LEU A 39 15.92 3.27 -26.86
CA LEU A 39 15.24 4.56 -26.99
C LEU A 39 15.84 5.37 -28.13
N VAL A 40 14.99 5.93 -29.00
CA VAL A 40 15.39 6.91 -30.02
C VAL A 40 14.92 8.30 -29.58
N ILE A 41 15.84 9.25 -29.47
CA ILE A 41 15.54 10.65 -29.16
C ILE A 41 15.75 11.50 -30.41
N LEU A 42 14.70 12.17 -30.89
CA LEU A 42 14.79 13.22 -31.91
C LEU A 42 14.96 14.56 -31.21
N HIS A 43 16.13 15.18 -31.37
CA HIS A 43 16.55 16.36 -30.62
C HIS A 43 16.91 17.53 -31.56
N PRO A 44 16.67 18.80 -31.15
CA PRO A 44 17.26 19.96 -31.81
C PRO A 44 18.79 19.89 -31.93
N ASP A 45 19.37 20.64 -32.85
CA ASP A 45 20.83 20.74 -32.95
C ASP A 45 21.43 21.41 -31.71
N SER A 46 22.48 20.79 -31.17
CA SER A 46 23.28 21.26 -30.05
C SER A 46 24.68 20.65 -30.14
N ASP A 47 25.52 21.00 -29.18
CA ASP A 47 26.86 20.47 -28.87
C ASP A 47 26.93 19.81 -27.47
N LYS A 48 25.92 20.00 -26.62
CA LYS A 48 25.95 19.70 -25.16
C LYS A 48 25.43 18.32 -24.76
N HIS A 49 25.65 17.32 -25.60
CA HIS A 49 24.96 16.03 -25.51
C HIS A 49 25.39 15.15 -24.32
N LEU A 50 26.46 15.52 -23.63
CA LEU A 50 26.98 14.81 -22.47
C LEU A 50 27.18 15.74 -21.26
N ASP A 51 26.75 17.00 -21.38
CA ASP A 51 26.91 18.00 -20.33
C ASP A 51 25.93 17.74 -19.19
N ILE A 52 26.34 18.14 -17.99
CA ILE A 52 25.47 18.31 -16.83
C ILE A 52 25.74 19.73 -16.30
N ILE A 53 24.77 20.64 -16.46
CA ILE A 53 24.91 22.06 -16.09
C ILE A 53 23.93 22.36 -14.98
N ASP A 54 24.41 22.93 -13.87
CA ASP A 54 23.63 23.27 -12.68
C ASP A 54 22.79 22.10 -12.12
N GLY A 55 23.32 20.87 -12.25
CA GLY A 55 22.66 19.61 -11.86
C GLY A 55 21.67 19.05 -12.88
N VAL A 56 21.44 19.72 -14.01
CA VAL A 56 20.56 19.28 -15.09
C VAL A 56 21.38 18.54 -16.16
N PRO A 57 21.16 17.23 -16.39
CA PRO A 57 21.83 16.49 -17.47
C PRO A 57 21.20 16.80 -18.84
N SER A 58 21.96 16.52 -19.90
CA SER A 58 21.41 16.42 -21.27
C SER A 58 20.29 15.37 -21.35
N ALA A 59 19.43 15.46 -22.37
CA ALA A 59 18.39 14.44 -22.61
C ALA A 59 19.00 13.05 -22.81
N LEU A 60 20.09 12.96 -23.59
CA LEU A 60 20.83 11.72 -23.86
C LEU A 60 21.36 11.06 -22.57
N VAL A 61 22.00 11.83 -21.68
CA VAL A 61 22.51 11.33 -20.39
C VAL A 61 21.36 10.94 -19.47
N LYS A 62 20.32 11.78 -19.36
CA LYS A 62 19.16 11.53 -18.48
C LYS A 62 18.49 10.19 -18.78
N TRP A 63 18.23 9.89 -20.06
CA TRP A 63 17.59 8.64 -20.46
C TRP A 63 18.52 7.42 -20.37
N ALA A 64 19.83 7.60 -20.51
CA ALA A 64 20.80 6.53 -20.26
C ALA A 64 20.93 6.20 -18.76
N GLU A 65 20.89 7.20 -17.87
CA GLU A 65 20.78 7.02 -16.42
C GLU A 65 19.45 6.36 -16.00
N GLU A 66 18.34 6.57 -16.73
CA GLU A 66 17.10 5.79 -16.54
C GLU A 66 17.27 4.29 -16.89
N GLY A 67 18.39 3.90 -17.48
CA GLY A 67 18.71 2.52 -17.83
C GLY A 67 18.36 2.12 -19.27
N TYR A 68 18.01 3.06 -20.16
CA TYR A 68 17.82 2.77 -21.58
C TYR A 68 19.16 2.74 -22.32
N ALA A 69 19.24 1.94 -23.39
CA ALA A 69 20.23 2.15 -24.44
C ALA A 69 19.68 3.24 -25.37
N VAL A 70 20.36 4.37 -25.51
CA VAL A 70 19.80 5.57 -26.15
C VAL A 70 20.55 5.91 -27.43
N VAL A 71 19.82 6.10 -28.53
CA VAL A 71 20.34 6.79 -29.72
C VAL A 71 19.65 8.12 -29.88
N GLU A 72 20.44 9.18 -29.86
CA GLU A 72 20.02 10.54 -30.18
C GLU A 72 20.25 10.81 -31.68
N VAL A 73 19.24 11.40 -32.32
CA VAL A 73 19.25 11.83 -33.72
C VAL A 73 18.94 13.32 -33.73
N GLN A 74 19.88 14.11 -34.25
CA GLN A 74 19.80 15.56 -34.30
C GLN A 74 19.24 16.06 -35.63
N ALA A 75 18.72 17.29 -35.66
CA ALA A 75 18.19 17.91 -36.87
C ALA A 75 19.19 17.91 -38.06
N LYS A 76 20.49 18.12 -37.80
CA LYS A 76 21.56 18.06 -38.82
C LYS A 76 21.79 16.69 -39.47
N ALA A 77 21.30 15.59 -38.88
CA ALA A 77 21.35 14.26 -39.51
C ALA A 77 20.40 14.14 -40.72
N LEU A 78 19.34 14.96 -40.77
CA LEU A 78 18.32 14.95 -41.81
C LEU A 78 18.72 15.68 -43.10
N LYS A 79 20.01 15.56 -43.46
CA LYS A 79 20.53 15.80 -44.81
C LYS A 79 20.32 14.57 -45.71
N GLU A 80 20.21 13.39 -45.10
CA GLU A 80 19.99 12.09 -45.74
C GLU A 80 18.50 11.67 -45.64
N ASP A 81 18.14 10.54 -46.23
CA ASP A 81 16.77 10.02 -46.17
C ASP A 81 16.36 9.65 -44.74
N THR A 82 15.15 10.05 -44.32
CA THR A 82 14.70 9.87 -42.93
C THR A 82 14.50 8.39 -42.57
N GLY A 83 14.18 7.53 -43.55
CA GLY A 83 14.09 6.08 -43.38
C GLY A 83 15.46 5.44 -43.16
N ASP A 84 16.48 5.84 -43.90
CA ASP A 84 17.87 5.36 -43.70
C ASP A 84 18.50 5.91 -42.41
N VAL A 85 18.19 7.15 -42.02
CA VAL A 85 18.57 7.72 -40.70
C VAL A 85 17.93 6.91 -39.57
N LEU A 86 16.62 6.63 -39.63
CA LEU A 86 15.94 5.81 -38.60
C LEU A 86 16.50 4.39 -38.55
N LYS A 87 16.70 3.75 -39.71
CA LYS A 87 17.29 2.41 -39.84
C LYS A 87 18.71 2.35 -39.24
N SER A 88 19.51 3.38 -39.45
CA SER A 88 20.86 3.51 -38.87
C SER A 88 20.81 3.62 -37.34
N ALA A 89 19.89 4.41 -36.79
CA ALA A 89 19.69 4.52 -35.35
C ALA A 89 19.22 3.18 -34.72
N LEU A 90 18.26 2.49 -35.35
CA LEU A 90 17.78 1.19 -34.90
C LEU A 90 18.85 0.09 -35.02
N GLN A 91 19.71 0.15 -36.05
CA GLN A 91 20.85 -0.75 -36.19
C GLN A 91 21.93 -0.48 -35.12
N ALA A 92 22.20 0.78 -34.80
CA ALA A 92 23.12 1.15 -33.72
C ALA A 92 22.65 0.65 -32.35
N LEU A 93 21.36 0.80 -32.02
CA LEU A 93 20.77 0.20 -30.82
C LEU A 93 20.98 -1.32 -30.79
N ARG A 94 20.64 -2.03 -31.87
CA ARG A 94 20.79 -3.50 -31.95
C ARG A 94 22.23 -3.99 -31.95
N SER A 95 23.20 -3.11 -32.23
CA SER A 95 24.63 -3.40 -32.18
C SER A 95 25.29 -3.02 -30.85
N CYS A 96 24.53 -2.45 -29.91
CA CYS A 96 25.01 -2.08 -28.58
C CYS A 96 24.96 -3.28 -27.64
N ASP A 97 26.07 -3.61 -26.97
CA ASP A 97 26.11 -4.69 -25.97
C ASP A 97 25.13 -4.46 -24.79
N GLY A 98 24.78 -3.19 -24.52
CA GLY A 98 23.79 -2.79 -23.51
C GLY A 98 22.34 -2.80 -23.98
N PHE A 99 22.03 -3.22 -25.21
CA PHE A 99 20.65 -3.36 -25.69
C PHE A 99 20.12 -4.78 -25.47
N VAL A 100 18.98 -4.88 -24.77
CA VAL A 100 18.26 -6.16 -24.61
C VAL A 100 17.67 -6.57 -25.96
N LYS A 101 18.23 -7.61 -26.58
CA LYS A 101 18.07 -7.93 -28.01
C LYS A 101 16.62 -8.08 -28.50
N ASP A 102 15.74 -8.59 -27.66
CA ASP A 102 14.32 -8.84 -27.97
C ASP A 102 13.38 -7.75 -27.41
N SER A 103 13.93 -6.65 -26.86
CA SER A 103 13.14 -5.55 -26.31
C SER A 103 12.53 -4.65 -27.39
N LYS A 104 11.42 -3.99 -27.03
CA LYS A 104 10.80 -2.96 -27.87
C LYS A 104 11.44 -1.61 -27.65
N ILE A 105 11.40 -0.77 -28.68
CA ILE A 105 12.10 0.52 -28.73
C ILE A 105 11.10 1.66 -28.51
N GLY A 106 11.43 2.61 -27.65
CA GLY A 106 10.67 3.85 -27.52
C GLY A 106 11.15 4.94 -28.47
N LEU A 107 10.31 5.91 -28.80
CA LEU A 107 10.73 7.15 -29.46
C LEU A 107 10.30 8.39 -28.67
N ILE A 108 11.14 9.43 -28.63
CA ILE A 108 10.82 10.74 -28.07
C ILE A 108 11.20 11.82 -29.07
N ALA A 109 10.26 12.67 -29.45
CA ALA A 109 10.49 13.85 -30.27
C ALA A 109 10.37 15.11 -29.40
N TYR A 110 11.49 15.80 -29.19
CA TYR A 110 11.51 17.11 -28.55
C TYR A 110 11.22 18.27 -29.51
N ASP A 111 11.11 17.99 -30.81
CA ASP A 111 10.82 18.93 -31.88
C ASP A 111 9.68 18.37 -32.78
N PRO A 112 8.60 19.15 -33.03
CA PRO A 112 7.45 18.68 -33.80
C PRO A 112 7.71 18.57 -35.32
N GLN A 113 8.68 19.31 -35.85
CA GLN A 113 9.11 19.18 -37.25
C GLN A 113 9.94 17.92 -37.47
N LEU A 114 10.73 17.51 -36.46
CA LEU A 114 11.39 16.20 -36.48
C LEU A 114 10.35 15.08 -36.43
N TRP A 115 9.39 15.12 -35.50
CA TRP A 115 8.29 14.15 -35.45
C TRP A 115 7.59 14.00 -36.82
N ASN A 116 7.22 15.11 -37.45
CA ASN A 116 6.51 15.10 -38.73
C ASN A 116 7.28 14.46 -39.90
N LYS A 117 8.62 14.37 -39.82
CA LYS A 117 9.44 13.65 -40.79
C LYS A 117 9.54 12.15 -40.48
N PHE A 118 9.57 11.78 -39.20
CA PHE A 118 9.73 10.39 -38.77
C PHE A 118 8.42 9.60 -38.72
N ALA A 119 7.29 10.22 -38.35
CA ALA A 119 6.01 9.52 -38.20
C ALA A 119 5.61 8.64 -39.41
N PRO A 120 5.80 9.06 -40.68
CA PRO A 120 5.49 8.23 -41.85
C PRO A 120 6.37 6.97 -42.00
N VAL A 121 7.56 6.91 -41.39
CA VAL A 121 8.52 5.79 -41.49
C VAL A 121 8.62 4.95 -40.20
N VAL A 122 7.95 5.36 -39.14
CA VAL A 122 7.93 4.69 -37.83
C VAL A 122 7.03 3.44 -37.82
N ALA A 123 5.95 3.43 -38.60
CA ALA A 123 4.91 2.39 -38.57
C ALA A 123 5.42 0.95 -38.85
N ASP A 124 6.45 0.79 -39.67
CA ASP A 124 6.98 -0.51 -40.12
C ASP A 124 8.24 -0.95 -39.34
N LYS A 125 8.44 -0.48 -38.11
CA LYS A 125 9.66 -0.70 -37.32
C LYS A 125 9.30 -1.05 -35.87
N ASP A 126 10.22 -1.66 -35.11
CA ASP A 126 9.98 -2.17 -33.74
C ASP A 126 9.84 -1.08 -32.64
N ILE A 127 9.24 0.05 -33.00
CA ILE A 127 8.95 1.15 -32.09
C ILE A 127 7.56 0.92 -31.50
N SER A 128 7.45 0.79 -30.18
CA SER A 128 6.19 0.45 -29.49
C SER A 128 5.38 1.65 -29.00
N GLY A 129 5.96 2.85 -29.00
CA GLY A 129 5.29 4.09 -28.63
C GLY A 129 6.16 5.31 -28.85
N ALA A 130 5.53 6.46 -29.09
CA ALA A 130 6.21 7.74 -29.29
C ALA A 130 5.73 8.86 -28.38
N ILE A 131 6.65 9.67 -27.88
CA ILE A 131 6.38 10.91 -27.15
C ILE A 131 6.65 12.10 -28.08
N ILE A 132 5.81 13.13 -28.05
CA ILE A 132 5.95 14.33 -28.87
C ILE A 132 5.77 15.58 -28.01
N TYR A 133 6.76 16.47 -27.97
CA TYR A 133 6.63 17.83 -27.46
C TYR A 133 6.27 18.78 -28.63
N ALA A 134 5.24 19.61 -28.44
CA ALA A 134 4.72 20.49 -29.48
C ALA A 134 4.12 21.79 -28.90
N ASN A 135 3.94 22.82 -29.73
CA ASN A 135 3.16 24.00 -29.37
C ASN A 135 1.68 23.79 -29.70
N ALA A 136 0.78 24.55 -29.08
CA ALA A 136 -0.64 24.59 -29.42
C ALA A 136 -0.93 24.89 -30.91
N ALA A 137 -0.02 25.62 -31.59
CA ALA A 137 -0.14 25.92 -33.02
C ALA A 137 0.23 24.72 -33.93
N ASP A 138 1.08 23.81 -33.46
CA ASP A 138 1.58 22.69 -34.29
C ASP A 138 0.57 21.54 -34.36
N LEU A 139 -0.35 21.44 -33.39
CA LEU A 139 -1.35 20.37 -33.23
C LEU A 139 -2.12 20.02 -34.52
N SER A 140 -2.47 21.01 -35.34
CA SER A 140 -3.19 20.82 -36.61
C SER A 140 -2.31 20.35 -37.78
N THR A 141 -1.00 20.26 -37.55
CA THR A 141 0.02 19.86 -38.55
C THR A 141 0.81 18.62 -38.12
N LEU A 142 0.67 18.18 -36.86
CA LEU A 142 1.29 16.95 -36.36
C LEU A 142 0.78 15.77 -37.19
N GLN A 143 1.70 14.99 -37.76
CA GLN A 143 1.36 13.72 -38.38
C GLN A 143 0.93 12.73 -37.30
N ASP A 144 -0.14 11.98 -37.56
CA ASP A 144 -0.51 10.84 -36.72
C ASP A 144 0.32 9.60 -37.10
N ALA A 145 0.39 8.64 -36.18
CA ALA A 145 1.10 7.38 -36.35
C ALA A 145 0.19 6.21 -35.94
N THR A 146 0.50 5.02 -36.44
CA THR A 146 -0.21 3.75 -36.10
C THR A 146 0.12 3.24 -34.70
N ILE A 147 1.20 3.73 -34.10
CA ILE A 147 1.66 3.36 -32.75
C ILE A 147 1.04 4.27 -31.68
N PRO A 148 0.97 3.83 -30.41
CA PRO A 148 0.57 4.69 -29.30
C PRO A 148 1.38 5.99 -29.21
N THR A 149 0.74 7.10 -28.84
CA THR A 149 1.39 8.40 -28.67
C THR A 149 1.05 9.13 -27.37
N LEU A 150 2.05 9.86 -26.84
CA LEU A 150 1.92 10.79 -25.72
C LEU A 150 2.35 12.20 -26.20
N LYS A 151 1.41 13.15 -26.21
CA LYS A 151 1.60 14.49 -26.75
C LYS A 151 1.66 15.53 -25.60
N HIS A 152 2.75 16.27 -25.47
CA HIS A 152 2.96 17.33 -24.48
C HIS A 152 2.92 18.70 -25.15
N ILE A 153 1.91 19.50 -24.82
CA ILE A 153 1.57 20.72 -25.55
C ILE A 153 1.84 21.98 -24.71
N ALA A 154 2.70 22.87 -25.20
CA ALA A 154 2.77 24.24 -24.71
C ALA A 154 1.50 25.00 -25.14
N SER A 155 0.58 25.19 -24.19
CA SER A 155 -0.76 25.73 -24.43
C SER A 155 -1.28 26.45 -23.19
N ARG A 156 -1.82 27.66 -23.38
CA ARG A 156 -2.34 28.53 -22.29
C ARG A 156 -3.56 27.97 -21.55
N THR A 157 -4.13 26.86 -22.00
CA THR A 157 -5.33 26.24 -21.41
C THR A 157 -5.01 24.82 -20.98
N GLU A 158 -5.24 24.50 -19.70
CA GLU A 158 -5.13 23.14 -19.20
C GLU A 158 -6.17 22.24 -19.86
N LYS A 159 -5.71 21.11 -20.39
CA LYS A 159 -6.57 20.08 -20.97
C LYS A 159 -5.82 18.75 -20.89
N LEU A 160 -6.57 17.70 -20.55
CA LEU A 160 -6.18 16.31 -20.74
C LEU A 160 -7.14 15.73 -21.78
N GLU A 161 -6.59 15.23 -22.88
CA GLU A 161 -7.36 14.49 -23.89
C GLU A 161 -6.87 13.04 -23.93
N ARG A 162 -7.80 12.11 -24.09
CA ARG A 162 -7.53 10.67 -24.22
C ARG A 162 -8.39 10.13 -25.36
N ASN A 163 -7.76 9.86 -26.49
CA ASN A 163 -8.35 9.23 -27.66
C ASN A 163 -7.75 7.81 -27.77
N ASN A 164 -8.38 6.92 -28.55
CA ASN A 164 -7.85 5.56 -28.73
C ASN A 164 -6.41 5.61 -29.28
N GLY A 165 -5.44 5.18 -28.45
CA GLY A 165 -4.00 5.21 -28.78
C GLY A 165 -3.28 6.54 -28.56
N SER A 166 -3.93 7.65 -28.17
CA SER A 166 -3.28 8.97 -28.01
C SER A 166 -3.70 9.67 -26.71
N THR A 167 -2.72 10.05 -25.89
CA THR A 167 -2.93 10.89 -24.69
C THR A 167 -2.26 12.26 -24.87
N THR A 168 -2.97 13.34 -24.58
CA THR A 168 -2.47 14.73 -24.71
C THR A 168 -2.51 15.45 -23.36
N TYR A 169 -1.42 16.08 -22.96
CA TYR A 169 -1.32 16.97 -21.78
C TYR A 169 -0.92 18.39 -22.20
N SER A 170 -1.70 19.40 -21.77
CA SER A 170 -1.34 20.82 -21.91
C SER A 170 -0.57 21.37 -20.71
N TYR A 171 0.30 22.35 -20.93
CA TYR A 171 1.07 23.06 -19.89
C TYR A 171 0.98 24.60 -20.08
N PRO A 172 0.25 25.33 -19.22
CA PRO A 172 0.08 26.79 -19.33
C PRO A 172 1.33 27.62 -19.03
N SER A 173 2.23 27.06 -18.21
CA SER A 173 3.53 27.66 -17.86
C SER A 173 4.60 27.49 -18.94
N ALA A 174 4.39 26.59 -19.90
CA ALA A 174 5.36 26.32 -20.96
C ALA A 174 5.33 27.41 -22.02
N LYS A 175 6.49 27.99 -22.33
CA LYS A 175 6.66 28.99 -23.40
C LYS A 175 6.51 28.34 -24.80
N SER A 176 7.14 27.19 -24.99
CA SER A 176 7.10 26.38 -26.22
C SER A 176 7.37 24.89 -25.91
N HIS A 177 7.42 24.05 -26.96
CA HIS A 177 7.84 22.65 -26.87
C HIS A 177 9.23 22.44 -26.24
N LEU A 178 10.12 23.45 -26.27
CA LEU A 178 11.46 23.39 -25.68
C LEU A 178 11.46 23.36 -24.14
N VAL A 179 10.30 23.43 -23.49
CA VAL A 179 10.15 23.38 -22.01
C VAL A 179 10.85 22.18 -21.35
N ALA A 180 11.02 21.08 -22.09
CA ALA A 180 11.68 19.85 -21.64
C ALA A 180 13.06 19.61 -22.28
N VAL A 181 13.61 20.59 -23.01
CA VAL A 181 14.93 20.51 -23.67
C VAL A 181 15.97 21.25 -22.81
N PRO A 182 16.93 20.54 -22.17
CA PRO A 182 17.95 21.15 -21.33
C PRO A 182 18.77 22.23 -22.05
N PHE A 183 19.33 23.15 -21.25
CA PHE A 183 20.25 24.20 -21.71
C PHE A 183 19.66 25.26 -22.67
N THR A 184 18.33 25.33 -22.77
CA THR A 184 17.59 26.39 -23.47
C THR A 184 17.02 27.44 -22.50
N GLU A 185 16.77 28.67 -22.95
CA GLU A 185 16.09 29.71 -22.13
C GLU A 185 14.60 29.42 -21.86
N GLU A 186 14.06 28.35 -22.45
CA GLU A 186 12.67 27.93 -22.33
C GLU A 186 12.49 26.70 -21.44
N PHE A 187 13.58 26.00 -21.12
CA PHE A 187 13.62 24.90 -20.18
C PHE A 187 13.00 25.28 -18.83
N ASN A 188 12.16 24.39 -18.28
CA ASN A 188 11.56 24.59 -16.97
C ASN A 188 11.59 23.29 -16.16
N TYR A 189 12.54 23.17 -15.23
CA TYR A 189 12.81 21.94 -14.48
C TYR A 189 11.57 21.32 -13.78
N SER A 190 10.67 22.13 -13.22
CA SER A 190 9.46 21.62 -12.56
C SER A 190 8.42 21.09 -13.55
N THR A 191 8.21 21.78 -14.68
CA THR A 191 7.34 21.30 -15.77
C THR A 191 7.95 20.08 -16.46
N GLU A 192 9.26 20.08 -16.69
CA GLU A 192 10.01 18.96 -17.26
C GLU A 192 9.89 17.71 -16.40
N SER A 193 10.16 17.82 -15.09
CA SER A 193 10.05 16.73 -14.12
C SER A 193 8.66 16.08 -14.14
N VAL A 194 7.58 16.87 -14.14
CA VAL A 194 6.20 16.36 -14.27
C VAL A 194 5.94 15.69 -15.62
N SER A 195 6.48 16.25 -16.71
CA SER A 195 6.37 15.62 -18.04
C SER A 195 7.17 14.31 -18.12
N HIS A 196 8.31 14.22 -17.44
CA HIS A 196 9.19 13.05 -17.41
C HIS A 196 8.56 11.88 -16.65
N THR A 197 7.91 12.14 -15.51
CA THR A 197 7.10 11.12 -14.82
C THR A 197 6.00 10.56 -15.75
N ARG A 198 5.35 11.42 -16.53
CA ARG A 198 4.36 11.01 -17.56
C ARG A 198 5.03 10.21 -18.69
N ASN A 199 6.23 10.60 -19.12
CA ASN A 199 7.02 9.87 -20.12
C ASN A 199 7.35 8.45 -19.68
N LEU A 200 7.87 8.28 -18.46
CA LEU A 200 8.22 6.97 -17.91
C LEU A 200 6.98 6.09 -17.70
N THR A 201 5.86 6.69 -17.26
CA THR A 201 4.57 5.99 -17.09
C THR A 201 4.03 5.46 -18.42
N PHE A 202 4.27 6.17 -19.52
CA PHE A 202 3.84 5.78 -20.86
C PHE A 202 4.82 4.81 -21.54
N LEU A 203 6.13 5.07 -21.49
CA LEU A 203 7.13 4.26 -22.18
C LEU A 203 7.40 2.92 -21.49
N LYS A 204 7.65 2.88 -20.17
CA LYS A 204 8.08 1.62 -19.50
C LYS A 204 7.16 0.43 -19.80
N PRO A 205 5.81 0.55 -19.82
CA PRO A 205 4.93 -0.54 -20.23
C PRO A 205 5.07 -0.95 -21.71
N LEU A 206 5.33 0.01 -22.61
CA LEU A 206 5.46 -0.23 -24.05
C LEU A 206 6.84 -0.79 -24.43
N THR A 207 7.89 -0.44 -23.71
CA THR A 207 9.27 -0.95 -23.88
C THR A 207 9.58 -2.17 -22.99
N ASN A 208 8.63 -2.59 -22.15
CA ASN A 208 8.76 -3.62 -21.12
C ASN A 208 9.95 -3.37 -20.15
N GLY A 209 10.04 -2.14 -19.67
CA GLY A 209 11.07 -1.66 -18.75
C GLY A 209 11.78 -0.39 -19.23
N PRO A 210 12.93 -0.04 -18.62
CA PRO A 210 13.58 -0.75 -17.53
C PRO A 210 12.82 -0.55 -16.21
N TYR A 211 12.72 -1.62 -15.43
CA TYR A 211 12.09 -1.63 -14.10
C TYR A 211 13.14 -1.87 -13.03
N PHE A 212 13.00 -1.18 -11.91
CA PHE A 212 13.90 -1.24 -10.76
C PHE A 212 13.07 -1.28 -9.47
N ASP A 213 13.59 -1.95 -8.45
CA ASP A 213 12.96 -2.00 -7.13
C ASP A 213 13.27 -0.69 -6.38
N LEU A 214 12.33 0.25 -6.46
CA LEU A 214 12.48 1.60 -5.88
C LEU A 214 12.49 1.57 -4.34
N GLU A 215 11.86 0.58 -3.72
CA GLU A 215 11.90 0.41 -2.26
C GLU A 215 13.28 -0.12 -1.86
N ALA A 216 13.80 -1.16 -2.51
CA ALA A 216 15.14 -1.69 -2.21
C ALA A 216 16.27 -0.68 -2.46
N ILE A 217 16.11 0.25 -3.41
CA ILE A 217 17.06 1.37 -3.65
C ILE A 217 17.03 2.39 -2.51
N TRP A 218 15.85 2.73 -1.99
CA TRP A 218 15.70 3.68 -0.89
C TRP A 218 16.07 3.07 0.47
N ASP A 219 15.75 1.79 0.67
CA ASP A 219 16.16 1.03 1.84
C ASP A 219 17.69 0.73 1.82
N GLU A 220 18.34 0.62 0.64
CA GLU A 220 19.82 0.65 0.53
C GLU A 220 20.38 2.02 0.95
N HIS A 221 19.77 3.12 0.49
CA HIS A 221 20.23 4.48 0.80
C HIS A 221 20.22 4.75 2.31
N THR A 222 19.05 4.59 2.93
CA THR A 222 18.84 4.86 4.36
C THR A 222 19.63 3.91 5.26
N TYR A 223 19.90 2.67 4.81
CA TYR A 223 20.80 1.75 5.51
C TYR A 223 22.22 2.32 5.65
N TYR A 224 22.81 2.83 4.56
CA TYR A 224 24.15 3.43 4.62
C TYR A 224 24.17 4.76 5.40
N GLU A 225 23.09 5.54 5.40
CA GLU A 225 23.02 6.79 6.17
C GLU A 225 22.88 6.58 7.69
N PHE A 226 21.95 5.72 8.12
CA PHE A 226 21.53 5.65 9.52
C PHE A 226 22.15 4.48 10.29
N ALA A 227 22.28 3.31 9.66
CA ALA A 227 22.78 2.09 10.29
C ALA A 227 24.30 1.96 10.15
N ASP A 228 24.81 1.86 8.91
CA ASP A 228 26.23 1.70 8.63
C ASP A 228 27.03 3.02 8.72
N ARG A 229 26.34 4.16 8.63
CA ARG A 229 26.88 5.53 8.73
C ARG A 229 28.08 5.78 7.80
N SER A 230 27.93 5.39 6.53
CA SER A 230 29.00 5.34 5.52
C SER A 230 28.75 6.33 4.38
N VAL A 231 29.44 7.49 4.43
CA VAL A 231 29.31 8.59 3.44
C VAL A 231 29.59 8.10 2.01
N GLU A 232 30.66 7.32 1.80
CA GLU A 232 31.02 6.85 0.46
C GLU A 232 29.94 5.93 -0.13
N HIS A 233 29.33 5.06 0.70
CA HIS A 233 28.32 4.12 0.25
C HIS A 233 26.96 4.79 0.03
N THR A 234 26.57 5.72 0.91
CA THR A 234 25.45 6.64 0.70
C THR A 234 25.57 7.33 -0.66
N MET A 235 26.71 7.98 -0.92
CA MET A 235 27.00 8.62 -2.20
C MET A 235 27.08 7.63 -3.38
N SER A 236 27.32 6.33 -3.16
CA SER A 236 27.37 5.30 -4.22
C SER A 236 25.99 4.83 -4.73
N THR A 237 24.92 5.18 -4.02
CA THR A 237 23.51 4.97 -4.44
C THR A 237 22.96 6.16 -5.25
N MET A 238 23.68 7.28 -5.29
CA MET A 238 23.29 8.49 -6.03
C MET A 238 23.85 8.51 -7.46
N VAL A 239 23.29 9.39 -8.30
CA VAL A 239 23.79 9.74 -9.66
C VAL A 239 25.07 10.60 -9.61
N ASP A 240 25.55 11.08 -10.77
CA ASP A 240 26.73 11.95 -10.83
C ASP A 240 26.50 13.37 -10.27
N GLN A 241 25.32 13.97 -10.48
CA GLN A 241 24.95 15.27 -9.90
C GLN A 241 23.63 15.18 -9.09
N PRO A 242 23.67 14.64 -7.86
CA PRO A 242 22.51 14.56 -6.98
C PRO A 242 22.23 15.89 -6.26
N TYR A 243 21.01 16.06 -5.75
CA TYR A 243 20.58 17.23 -4.98
C TYR A 243 19.70 16.81 -3.80
N VAL A 244 20.07 17.20 -2.58
CA VAL A 244 19.26 17.00 -1.35
C VAL A 244 18.93 18.37 -0.75
N ASN A 245 17.69 18.56 -0.31
CA ASN A 245 17.26 19.74 0.45
C ASN A 245 16.30 19.40 1.58
N HIS A 246 16.73 19.70 2.79
CA HIS A 246 15.93 19.78 4.00
C HIS A 246 15.16 21.10 4.03
N VAL A 247 13.94 21.09 3.50
CA VAL A 247 13.13 22.27 3.21
C VAL A 247 13.02 23.27 4.38
N PRO A 248 12.86 22.86 5.67
CA PRO A 248 12.67 23.80 6.77
C PRO A 248 13.95 24.50 7.27
N THR A 249 15.13 23.97 6.94
CA THR A 249 16.44 24.53 7.36
C THR A 249 17.31 24.96 6.18
N LEU A 250 16.92 24.63 4.95
CA LEU A 250 17.70 24.84 3.71
C LEU A 250 19.10 24.20 3.78
N THR A 251 19.21 23.05 4.47
CA THR A 251 20.44 22.26 4.55
C THR A 251 20.41 21.09 3.57
N GLY A 252 21.57 20.54 3.22
CA GLY A 252 21.75 19.60 2.11
C GLY A 252 22.84 20.07 1.16
N GLY A 253 22.66 19.90 -0.14
CA GLY A 253 23.63 20.34 -1.16
C GLY A 253 23.31 19.89 -2.58
N ILE A 254 24.00 20.48 -3.56
CA ILE A 254 23.92 20.15 -4.98
C ILE A 254 25.28 19.66 -5.46
N GLY A 255 25.30 18.53 -6.17
CA GLY A 255 26.51 17.89 -6.69
C GLY A 255 27.29 17.11 -5.63
N ARG A 256 28.06 16.10 -6.07
CA ARG A 256 28.68 15.11 -5.17
C ARG A 256 29.66 15.70 -4.17
N THR A 257 30.43 16.73 -4.55
CA THR A 257 31.40 17.37 -3.65
C THR A 257 30.72 18.07 -2.47
N SER A 258 29.61 18.77 -2.74
CA SER A 258 28.82 19.48 -1.72
C SER A 258 28.14 18.48 -0.79
N LEU A 259 27.49 17.46 -1.34
CA LEU A 259 26.76 16.45 -0.57
C LEU A 259 27.71 15.54 0.24
N SER A 260 28.85 15.12 -0.32
CA SER A 260 29.86 14.37 0.45
C SER A 260 30.43 15.18 1.62
N THR A 261 30.43 16.51 1.52
CA THR A 261 30.83 17.42 2.61
C THR A 261 29.71 17.52 3.64
N PHE A 262 28.48 17.82 3.22
CA PHE A 262 27.30 17.88 4.08
C PHE A 262 27.08 16.59 4.87
N TYR A 263 27.14 15.42 4.21
CA TYR A 263 26.96 14.13 4.85
C TYR A 263 28.03 13.83 5.90
N ARG A 264 29.30 14.13 5.58
CA ARG A 264 30.45 13.89 6.46
C ARG A 264 30.51 14.84 7.65
N ASP A 265 30.19 16.11 7.47
CA ASP A 265 30.39 17.15 8.50
C ASP A 265 29.10 17.53 9.25
N ASN A 266 27.92 17.42 8.62
CA ASN A 266 26.66 17.97 9.15
C ASN A 266 25.49 16.99 9.31
N PHE A 267 25.51 15.80 8.70
CA PHE A 267 24.37 14.84 8.76
C PHE A 267 24.69 13.50 9.43
N ILE A 268 25.36 12.58 8.73
CA ILE A 268 25.43 11.14 9.09
C ILE A 268 25.91 10.91 10.53
N PHE A 269 27.01 11.57 10.91
CA PHE A 269 27.59 11.41 12.26
C PHE A 269 26.94 12.34 13.32
N GLN A 270 26.14 13.33 12.90
CA GLN A 270 25.36 14.21 13.78
C GLN A 270 24.01 13.60 14.18
N ASN A 271 23.49 12.60 13.46
CA ASN A 271 22.30 11.87 13.86
C ASN A 271 22.49 11.16 15.22
N SER A 272 21.51 11.29 16.13
CA SER A 272 21.57 10.73 17.48
C SER A 272 21.75 9.21 17.47
N ASP A 273 22.29 8.69 18.56
CA ASP A 273 22.55 7.24 18.69
C ASP A 273 21.29 6.48 19.17
N ASP A 274 20.22 7.22 19.51
CA ASP A 274 18.84 6.74 19.70
C ASP A 274 17.88 7.23 18.60
N THR A 275 18.40 7.59 17.41
CA THR A 275 17.57 7.94 16.25
C THR A 275 16.76 6.74 15.77
N GLU A 276 15.45 6.91 15.60
CA GLU A 276 14.50 5.90 15.13
C GLU A 276 13.59 6.51 14.04
N LEU A 277 13.38 5.77 12.94
CA LEU A 277 12.46 6.12 11.86
C LEU A 277 11.21 5.22 11.95
N GLU A 278 10.08 5.76 12.41
CA GLU A 278 8.80 5.04 12.40
C GLU A 278 8.03 5.41 11.13
N LEU A 279 8.08 4.54 10.12
CA LEU A 279 7.32 4.70 8.87
C LEU A 279 5.81 4.66 9.16
N ILE A 280 5.08 5.67 8.69
CA ILE A 280 3.62 5.82 8.82
C ILE A 280 2.93 5.51 7.49
N SER A 281 3.47 5.99 6.37
CA SER A 281 3.00 5.65 5.02
C SER A 281 4.15 5.69 4.01
N ARG A 282 4.04 4.90 2.93
CA ARG A 282 4.95 4.89 1.79
C ARG A 282 4.12 4.88 0.50
N THR A 283 4.46 5.75 -0.45
CA THR A 283 3.81 5.84 -1.76
C THR A 283 4.86 5.71 -2.87
N ILE A 284 4.70 4.70 -3.72
CA ILE A 284 5.63 4.42 -4.83
C ILE A 284 5.08 5.01 -6.13
N GLY A 285 5.92 5.77 -6.85
CA GLY A 285 5.67 6.24 -8.22
C GLY A 285 6.51 5.47 -9.26
N ILE A 286 6.50 5.91 -10.52
CA ILE A 286 7.30 5.29 -11.59
C ILE A 286 8.80 5.65 -11.53
N ASP A 287 9.13 6.66 -10.71
CA ASP A 287 10.39 7.42 -10.63
C ASP A 287 10.67 7.98 -9.21
N ARG A 288 9.93 7.54 -8.18
CA ARG A 288 10.04 8.08 -6.82
C ARG A 288 9.45 7.20 -5.72
N VAL A 289 9.93 7.41 -4.50
CA VAL A 289 9.30 7.00 -3.24
C VAL A 289 8.88 8.26 -2.49
N VAL A 290 7.74 8.23 -1.81
CA VAL A 290 7.32 9.26 -0.86
C VAL A 290 7.00 8.61 0.47
N ASP A 291 7.84 8.86 1.48
CA ASP A 291 7.70 8.32 2.83
C ASP A 291 7.17 9.39 3.78
N GLU A 292 6.10 9.08 4.50
CA GLU A 292 5.67 9.78 5.70
C GLU A 292 6.15 9.00 6.92
N PHE A 293 6.91 9.62 7.82
CA PHE A 293 7.46 8.94 9.00
C PHE A 293 7.56 9.85 10.22
N LEU A 294 7.72 9.26 11.40
CA LEU A 294 8.07 9.98 12.62
C LEU A 294 9.57 9.84 12.89
N TYR A 295 10.30 10.95 12.77
CA TYR A 295 11.70 11.04 13.18
C TYR A 295 11.75 11.19 14.70
N LYS A 296 12.31 10.19 15.40
CA LYS A 296 12.43 10.18 16.86
C LYS A 296 13.90 10.20 17.27
N PHE A 297 14.24 10.96 18.31
CA PHE A 297 15.60 11.06 18.84
C PHE A 297 15.60 11.73 20.22
N THR A 298 16.69 11.57 20.97
CA THR A 298 17.04 12.48 22.07
C THR A 298 18.03 13.52 21.57
N HIS A 299 17.75 14.81 21.80
CA HIS A 299 18.64 15.93 21.44
C HIS A 299 19.83 16.03 22.42
N GLY A 300 20.69 15.01 22.41
CA GLY A 300 21.83 14.83 23.32
C GLY A 300 23.17 15.34 22.78
N LYS A 301 23.29 15.50 21.46
CA LYS A 301 24.38 16.19 20.75
C LYS A 301 23.77 17.26 19.82
N ALA A 302 24.61 18.13 19.25
CA ALA A 302 24.15 19.09 18.24
C ALA A 302 23.76 18.34 16.95
N ILE A 303 22.74 18.84 16.26
CA ILE A 303 22.20 18.25 15.03
C ILE A 303 21.96 19.40 14.03
N ASP A 304 23.02 19.87 13.40
CA ASP A 304 23.06 21.12 12.61
C ASP A 304 22.01 21.14 11.49
N TRP A 305 21.74 19.99 10.86
CA TRP A 305 20.77 19.89 9.77
C TRP A 305 19.31 20.11 10.21
N LEU A 306 19.00 19.81 11.47
CA LEU A 306 17.64 19.85 12.04
C LEU A 306 17.43 21.08 12.94
N LEU A 307 18.45 21.44 13.73
CA LEU A 307 18.45 22.55 14.67
C LEU A 307 19.77 23.35 14.56
N PRO A 308 20.00 24.09 13.45
CA PRO A 308 21.24 24.83 13.21
C PRO A 308 21.65 25.72 14.38
N GLY A 309 22.85 25.50 14.94
CA GLY A 309 23.41 26.32 16.02
C GLY A 309 22.74 26.17 17.40
N VAL A 310 21.83 25.21 17.58
CA VAL A 310 21.18 24.95 18.88
C VAL A 310 21.99 23.92 19.69
N PRO A 311 22.44 24.23 20.92
CA PRO A 311 23.14 23.27 21.76
C PRO A 311 22.19 22.19 22.31
N PRO A 312 22.73 21.03 22.77
CA PRO A 312 21.93 19.93 23.30
C PRO A 312 20.93 20.35 24.39
N THR A 313 19.68 19.93 24.24
CA THR A 313 18.61 20.21 25.22
C THR A 313 18.21 19.00 26.05
N HIS A 314 18.74 17.82 25.72
CA HIS A 314 18.45 16.52 26.36
C HIS A 314 16.93 16.21 26.46
N LYS A 315 16.17 16.67 25.47
CA LYS A 315 14.76 16.32 25.27
C LYS A 315 14.65 15.15 24.31
N LYS A 316 13.77 14.19 24.60
CA LYS A 316 13.26 13.29 23.58
C LYS A 316 12.24 14.05 22.71
N VAL A 317 12.31 13.81 21.41
CA VAL A 317 11.54 14.48 20.35
C VAL A 317 10.99 13.39 19.42
N GLU A 318 9.75 13.56 18.95
CA GLU A 318 9.12 12.74 17.91
C GLU A 318 8.38 13.68 16.94
N VAL A 319 8.81 13.78 15.68
CA VAL A 319 8.36 14.81 14.74
C VAL A 319 7.86 14.19 13.42
N PRO A 320 6.70 14.60 12.89
CA PRO A 320 6.27 14.29 11.52
C PRO A 320 7.24 14.79 10.45
N PHE A 321 7.69 13.85 9.62
CA PHE A 321 8.54 14.07 8.46
C PHE A 321 7.85 13.54 7.20
N THR A 322 8.14 14.18 6.06
CA THR A 322 7.81 13.68 4.72
C THR A 322 9.05 13.79 3.85
N ALA A 323 9.53 12.67 3.31
CA ALA A 323 10.61 12.63 2.32
C ALA A 323 10.03 12.33 0.93
N VAL A 324 10.40 13.12 -0.07
CA VAL A 324 10.10 12.89 -1.49
C VAL A 324 11.42 12.55 -2.17
N VAL A 325 11.62 11.26 -2.44
CA VAL A 325 12.87 10.68 -2.94
C VAL A 325 12.70 10.32 -4.41
N ASN A 326 13.40 11.03 -5.29
CA ASN A 326 13.36 10.85 -6.73
C ASN A 326 14.52 9.98 -7.23
N ILE A 327 14.17 8.93 -7.95
CA ILE A 327 15.08 7.89 -8.45
C ILE A 327 15.07 7.92 -9.98
N ARG A 328 16.26 7.80 -10.58
CA ARG A 328 16.50 7.72 -12.02
C ARG A 328 17.22 6.39 -12.27
N GLY A 329 16.59 5.51 -13.03
CA GLY A 329 17.04 4.13 -13.15
C GLY A 329 17.16 3.45 -11.79
N ASP A 330 18.40 3.17 -11.36
CA ASP A 330 18.74 2.52 -10.10
C ASP A 330 19.35 3.44 -9.03
N ARG A 331 19.25 4.77 -9.21
CA ARG A 331 19.98 5.76 -8.40
C ARG A 331 19.14 6.95 -7.95
N LEU A 332 19.37 7.43 -6.73
CA LEU A 332 18.81 8.69 -6.27
C LEU A 332 19.43 9.87 -7.03
N TYR A 333 18.59 10.78 -7.54
CA TYR A 333 19.06 12.04 -8.11
C TYR A 333 18.58 13.28 -7.35
N HIS A 334 17.49 13.16 -6.61
CA HIS A 334 16.86 14.30 -5.96
C HIS A 334 16.11 13.88 -4.70
N GLU A 335 16.23 14.66 -3.62
CA GLU A 335 15.49 14.44 -2.38
C GLU A 335 15.03 15.76 -1.77
N HIS A 336 13.74 15.81 -1.39
CA HIS A 336 13.17 16.86 -0.56
C HIS A 336 12.62 16.28 0.74
N ILE A 337 13.21 16.65 1.89
CA ILE A 337 12.70 16.28 3.21
C ILE A 337 12.05 17.51 3.87
N ALA A 338 10.81 17.37 4.34
CA ALA A 338 10.04 18.42 4.99
C ALA A 338 9.50 17.97 6.36
N TRP A 339 9.42 18.91 7.30
CA TRP A 339 8.86 18.73 8.65
C TRP A 339 8.39 20.09 9.21
N ASP A 340 7.62 20.11 10.30
CA ASP A 340 7.28 21.36 11.01
C ASP A 340 8.35 21.75 12.04
N GLN A 341 9.16 22.77 11.70
CA GLN A 341 10.19 23.30 12.60
C GLN A 341 9.59 23.93 13.88
N GLY A 342 8.32 24.37 13.85
CA GLY A 342 7.61 24.81 15.05
C GLY A 342 7.45 23.67 16.06
N THR A 343 6.96 22.52 15.60
CA THR A 343 6.86 21.28 16.39
C THR A 343 8.20 20.85 16.98
N VAL A 344 9.31 20.92 16.21
CA VAL A 344 10.66 20.63 16.74
C VAL A 344 10.99 21.59 17.90
N LEU A 345 10.91 22.91 17.65
CA LEU A 345 11.24 23.96 18.62
C LEU A 345 10.37 23.91 19.89
N ALA A 346 9.10 23.51 19.76
CA ALA A 346 8.20 23.29 20.90
C ALA A 346 8.64 22.08 21.75
N GLN A 347 9.01 20.96 21.13
CA GLN A 347 9.42 19.75 21.85
C GLN A 347 10.80 19.91 22.52
N VAL A 348 11.76 20.59 21.90
CA VAL A 348 13.03 20.94 22.57
C VAL A 348 12.89 22.04 23.65
N GLY A 349 11.71 22.67 23.75
CA GLY A 349 11.37 23.63 24.81
C GLY A 349 11.84 25.06 24.55
N LEU A 350 12.06 25.43 23.28
CA LEU A 350 12.52 26.76 22.85
C LEU A 350 11.40 27.65 22.29
N MET A 351 10.29 27.08 21.83
CA MET A 351 9.12 27.84 21.40
C MET A 351 8.19 28.18 22.58
N PRO A 352 7.87 29.47 22.84
CA PRO A 352 6.88 29.86 23.84
C PRO A 352 5.46 29.60 23.31
N GLN A 353 4.51 29.27 24.21
CA GLN A 353 3.11 29.03 23.84
C GLN A 353 2.38 30.28 23.33
N TYR A 354 2.87 31.47 23.67
CA TYR A 354 2.31 32.75 23.27
C TYR A 354 3.42 33.65 22.74
N LEU A 355 3.10 34.44 21.72
CA LEU A 355 3.96 35.48 21.16
C LEU A 355 3.24 36.84 21.14
N PRO A 356 3.97 37.96 21.22
CA PRO A 356 3.38 39.29 21.11
C PRO A 356 2.58 39.46 19.82
N PHE A 357 1.44 40.13 19.90
CA PHE A 357 0.62 40.53 18.76
C PHE A 357 0.80 42.04 18.56
N PRO A 358 1.59 42.49 17.56
CA PRO A 358 1.99 43.90 17.43
C PRO A 358 0.98 44.78 16.68
N TYR A 359 -0.11 44.20 16.17
CA TYR A 359 -1.11 44.90 15.36
C TYR A 359 -2.30 45.38 16.21
N PRO A 360 -3.04 46.42 15.77
CA PRO A 360 -4.23 46.89 16.48
C PRO A 360 -5.28 45.78 16.65
N VAL A 361 -5.92 45.74 17.81
CA VAL A 361 -7.04 44.82 18.11
C VAL A 361 -8.34 45.64 18.23
N GLU A 362 -9.45 45.12 17.69
CA GLU A 362 -10.75 45.79 17.84
C GLU A 362 -11.15 45.85 19.33
N GLY A 363 -11.52 47.03 19.82
CA GLY A 363 -11.76 47.27 21.24
C GLY A 363 -10.49 47.31 22.11
N GLN A 364 -9.30 47.46 21.52
CA GLN A 364 -8.04 47.62 22.25
C GLN A 364 -8.09 48.78 23.26
N LYS A 365 -7.70 48.49 24.51
CA LYS A 365 -7.51 49.52 25.53
C LYS A 365 -6.22 50.29 25.28
N GLU A 366 -6.26 51.59 25.53
CA GLU A 366 -5.08 52.46 25.43
C GLU A 366 -3.96 51.99 26.37
N GLY A 367 -2.75 51.84 25.84
CA GLY A 367 -1.58 51.33 26.56
C GLY A 367 -1.54 49.81 26.81
N ALA A 368 -2.60 49.05 26.49
CA ALA A 368 -2.60 47.60 26.66
C ALA A 368 -1.88 46.88 25.51
N LYS A 369 -1.01 45.94 25.87
CA LYS A 369 -0.36 45.00 24.95
C LYS A 369 -1.20 43.74 24.78
N TYR A 370 -0.97 43.03 23.67
CA TYR A 370 -1.69 41.81 23.31
C TYR A 370 -0.71 40.71 22.89
N GLU A 371 -1.13 39.46 23.09
CA GLU A 371 -0.40 38.25 22.71
C GLU A 371 -1.37 37.24 22.07
N TYR A 372 -0.86 36.42 21.16
CA TYR A 372 -1.62 35.35 20.52
C TYR A 372 -1.01 33.98 20.86
N ARG A 373 -1.85 32.95 20.97
CA ARG A 373 -1.36 31.57 21.14
C ARG A 373 -0.79 31.07 19.82
N VAL A 374 0.45 30.59 19.85
CA VAL A 374 1.12 30.05 18.66
C VAL A 374 0.38 28.78 18.20
N PRO A 375 0.08 28.62 16.89
CA PRO A 375 -0.65 27.46 16.36
C PRO A 375 0.24 26.22 16.21
N VAL A 376 0.95 25.85 17.27
CA VAL A 376 1.87 24.72 17.34
C VAL A 376 1.57 23.94 18.62
N THR A 377 1.43 22.62 18.51
CA THR A 377 1.09 21.73 19.63
C THR A 377 2.23 20.77 20.03
N GLY A 378 3.32 20.71 19.26
CA GLY A 378 4.48 19.87 19.59
C GLY A 378 4.16 18.39 19.43
N ILE A 379 4.42 17.58 20.47
CA ILE A 379 4.27 16.11 20.43
C ILE A 379 2.88 15.62 19.98
N ASP A 380 1.84 16.42 20.21
CA ASP A 380 0.47 16.17 19.77
C ASP A 380 0.35 15.95 18.26
N THR A 381 1.25 16.52 17.43
CA THR A 381 1.24 16.32 15.96
C THR A 381 1.65 14.89 15.60
N ALA A 382 2.75 14.39 16.18
CA ALA A 382 3.19 13.00 16.02
C ALA A 382 2.17 12.01 16.58
N LEU A 383 1.59 12.30 17.74
CA LEU A 383 0.51 11.48 18.31
C LEU A 383 -0.72 11.42 17.39
N LYS A 384 -1.12 12.56 16.81
CA LYS A 384 -2.28 12.65 15.90
C LYS A 384 -2.05 11.93 14.57
N MET A 385 -0.81 11.92 14.08
CA MET A 385 -0.38 11.21 12.88
C MET A 385 -0.37 9.69 13.10
N ARG A 386 0.29 9.23 14.17
CA ARG A 386 0.35 7.81 14.59
C ARG A 386 -1.04 7.24 14.92
N ASP A 387 -1.89 8.03 15.56
CA ASP A 387 -3.29 7.67 15.81
C ASP A 387 -4.22 8.88 15.69
N ARG A 388 -5.04 8.90 14.64
CA ARG A 388 -6.07 9.94 14.41
C ARG A 388 -7.01 10.20 15.59
N ASN A 389 -7.12 9.28 16.54
CA ASN A 389 -7.99 9.39 17.71
C ASN A 389 -7.29 9.90 18.99
N SER A 390 -5.96 10.08 18.99
CA SER A 390 -5.19 10.43 20.20
C SER A 390 -5.39 11.88 20.68
N VAL A 391 -5.54 12.81 19.73
CA VAL A 391 -5.69 14.25 19.97
C VAL A 391 -6.93 14.75 19.22
N ALA A 392 -7.71 15.65 19.83
CA ALA A 392 -8.90 16.21 19.19
C ALA A 392 -8.53 17.04 17.94
N SER A 393 -9.29 16.85 16.85
CA SER A 393 -9.23 17.78 15.72
C SER A 393 -9.88 19.10 16.08
N ASN A 394 -9.53 20.19 15.39
CA ASN A 394 -10.19 21.51 15.45
C ASN A 394 -10.00 22.35 16.73
N ASP A 395 -9.39 21.83 17.79
CA ASP A 395 -9.13 22.58 19.06
C ASP A 395 -8.39 23.92 18.84
N MET A 396 -7.52 24.00 17.82
CA MET A 396 -6.79 25.24 17.49
C MET A 396 -7.69 26.39 17.02
N PHE A 397 -8.89 26.12 16.49
CA PHE A 397 -9.85 27.20 16.16
C PHE A 397 -10.38 27.92 17.42
N GLY A 398 -10.24 27.30 18.60
CA GLY A 398 -10.50 27.93 19.89
C GLY A 398 -9.46 29.00 20.27
N TYR A 399 -8.32 29.09 19.56
CA TYR A 399 -7.26 30.04 19.91
C TYR A 399 -7.68 31.47 19.53
N LYS A 400 -7.32 32.45 20.37
CA LYS A 400 -7.65 33.87 20.22
C LYS A 400 -6.46 34.72 20.69
N VAL A 401 -6.40 35.95 20.18
CA VAL A 401 -5.57 37.01 20.75
C VAL A 401 -6.13 37.38 22.13
N ARG A 402 -5.27 37.65 23.11
CA ARG A 402 -5.65 38.13 24.45
C ARG A 402 -4.79 39.31 24.86
N GLU A 403 -5.31 40.09 25.81
CA GLU A 403 -4.55 41.14 26.51
C GLU A 403 -3.40 40.50 27.31
N GLU A 404 -2.19 41.06 27.19
CA GLU A 404 -1.00 40.61 27.94
C GLU A 404 -1.24 40.91 29.43
N THR A 405 -1.62 39.88 30.19
CA THR A 405 -1.83 40.02 31.63
C THR A 405 -0.48 39.98 32.34
N GLU A 406 -0.21 40.95 33.24
CA GLU A 406 1.01 40.96 34.06
C GLU A 406 1.11 39.70 34.93
N PHE A 407 1.69 38.63 34.39
CA PHE A 407 1.91 37.39 35.11
C PHE A 407 3.10 37.55 36.08
N LYS A 408 2.82 38.20 37.21
CA LYS A 408 3.63 38.11 38.44
C LYS A 408 3.63 36.66 38.92
N VAL A 409 4.58 35.89 38.38
CA VAL A 409 4.67 34.42 38.49
C VAL A 409 4.57 33.98 39.95
N ASN A 410 3.39 33.47 40.33
CA ASN A 410 3.14 32.89 41.64
C ASN A 410 2.98 31.37 41.51
N CYS A 411 4.09 30.69 41.22
CA CYS A 411 4.15 29.22 41.27
C CYS A 411 3.73 28.74 42.66
N ASN A 412 2.51 28.17 42.74
CA ASN A 412 2.06 27.09 43.65
C ASN A 412 0.54 26.93 43.55
N LYS A 413 0.03 26.28 42.47
CA LYS A 413 -1.37 25.79 42.43
C LYS A 413 -1.70 24.71 41.39
N MET A 414 -0.81 23.74 41.18
CA MET A 414 -1.14 22.47 40.51
C MET A 414 -0.67 21.27 41.33
N SER A 415 -1.35 21.03 42.45
CA SER A 415 -1.25 19.76 43.18
C SER A 415 -2.51 19.55 44.03
N GLN A 416 -3.20 18.44 43.77
CA GLN A 416 -4.25 17.80 44.57
C GLN A 416 -5.59 18.53 44.77
N ALA A 417 -6.66 17.86 44.34
CA ALA A 417 -8.03 18.08 44.81
C ALA A 417 -8.66 16.73 45.23
N ARG A 418 -8.35 16.25 46.45
CA ARG A 418 -9.05 15.15 47.17
C ARG A 418 -8.57 15.08 48.63
N GLY A 419 -9.45 15.28 49.62
CA GLY A 419 -9.30 14.72 50.98
C GLY A 419 -9.02 15.64 52.20
N VAL A 420 -10.09 15.96 52.96
CA VAL A 420 -10.19 15.98 54.45
C VAL A 420 -9.27 16.86 55.35
N LYS A 421 -9.84 18.00 55.80
CA LYS A 421 -9.91 18.64 57.16
C LYS A 421 -8.70 18.71 58.15
N LYS A 422 -8.47 19.97 58.64
CA LYS A 422 -7.94 20.44 59.96
C LYS A 422 -6.42 20.24 60.25
N SER A 423 -5.72 21.13 60.97
CA SER A 423 -6.04 22.45 61.58
C SER A 423 -4.80 23.35 61.82
N THR A 424 -5.04 24.59 62.29
CA THR A 424 -4.13 25.53 62.99
C THR A 424 -3.00 26.25 62.21
N ASN A 425 -2.84 27.54 62.53
CA ASN A 425 -1.81 28.50 62.09
C ASN A 425 -0.80 28.72 63.26
N PRO A 426 0.45 29.21 63.07
CA PRO A 426 0.68 30.61 62.65
C PRO A 426 1.97 30.96 61.86
N GLU A 427 2.02 32.21 61.38
CA GLU A 427 3.19 33.05 60.98
C GLU A 427 4.04 32.69 59.72
N PRO A 428 4.67 33.68 59.03
CA PRO A 428 5.14 33.51 57.64
C PRO A 428 6.66 33.35 57.41
N GLY A 429 7.06 32.30 56.67
CA GLY A 429 8.46 31.97 56.34
C GLY A 429 8.94 32.39 54.93
N LYS A 430 9.99 33.22 54.87
CA LYS A 430 10.65 33.79 53.67
C LYS A 430 10.95 32.79 52.53
N ARG A 431 10.49 33.07 51.29
CA ARG A 431 10.90 32.36 50.05
C ARG A 431 12.40 32.58 49.74
N ARG A 432 13.07 31.59 49.14
CA ARG A 432 14.52 31.63 48.78
C ARG A 432 14.76 32.36 47.44
N THR A 433 15.91 33.01 47.29
CA THR A 433 16.38 33.61 46.02
C THR A 433 17.02 32.58 45.08
N PRO A 434 17.10 32.87 43.75
CA PRO A 434 17.82 32.03 42.79
C PRO A 434 19.31 31.85 43.11
N TYR A 435 19.91 30.80 42.57
CA TYR A 435 21.35 30.55 42.63
C TYR A 435 22.09 31.19 41.46
N ALA A 436 23.29 31.70 41.71
CA ALA A 436 24.21 32.20 40.69
C ALA A 436 25.12 31.07 40.16
N LEU A 437 25.31 30.99 38.85
CA LEU A 437 26.23 30.04 38.22
C LEU A 437 27.71 30.28 38.61
N ARG A 438 28.09 31.54 38.86
CA ARG A 438 29.38 31.94 39.44
C ARG A 438 29.13 32.90 40.60
N ALA A 439 29.78 32.68 41.74
CA ALA A 439 29.77 33.63 42.85
C ALA A 439 30.86 34.69 42.68
N CYS A 440 30.57 35.95 43.02
CA CYS A 440 31.55 37.03 42.99
C CYS A 440 32.72 36.76 43.96
N GLU A 441 33.87 37.39 43.70
CA GLU A 441 35.11 37.23 44.48
C GLU A 441 34.89 37.38 46.00
N ALA A 442 34.08 38.37 46.42
CA ALA A 442 33.80 38.65 47.83
C ALA A 442 32.84 37.64 48.47
N CYS A 443 31.84 37.14 47.74
CA CYS A 443 30.99 36.04 48.22
C CYS A 443 31.76 34.72 48.27
N ARG A 444 32.59 34.43 47.26
CA ARG A 444 33.43 33.23 47.17
C ARG A 444 34.41 33.15 48.34
N ARG A 445 35.18 34.22 48.60
CA ARG A 445 36.11 34.27 49.76
C ARG A 445 35.39 34.14 51.11
N ARG A 446 34.21 34.75 51.28
CA ARG A 446 33.47 34.76 52.55
C ARG A 446 32.42 33.65 52.69
N LYS A 447 32.38 32.68 51.76
CA LYS A 447 31.36 31.61 51.65
C LYS A 447 29.91 32.12 51.75
N GLY A 448 29.66 33.33 51.26
CA GLY A 448 28.34 33.99 51.24
C GLY A 448 27.51 33.59 50.02
N LYS A 449 26.18 33.53 50.16
CA LYS A 449 25.28 33.24 49.03
C LYS A 449 25.21 34.42 48.06
N CYS A 450 25.85 34.27 46.91
CA CYS A 450 25.78 35.22 45.80
C CYS A 450 24.51 34.98 44.95
N ASP A 451 23.87 36.06 44.48
CA ASP A 451 22.73 36.03 43.56
C ASP A 451 23.08 36.53 42.13
N GLY A 452 24.36 36.55 41.78
CA GLY A 452 24.86 36.69 40.40
C GLY A 452 24.83 38.10 39.82
N ARG A 453 24.12 39.02 40.47
CA ARG A 453 24.07 40.45 40.11
C ARG A 453 25.39 41.15 40.42
N GLN A 454 25.60 42.34 39.86
CA GLN A 454 26.77 43.17 40.13
C GLN A 454 26.32 44.61 40.52
N PRO A 455 26.49 45.05 41.77
CA PRO A 455 26.87 44.24 42.94
C PRO A 455 25.77 43.24 43.33
N CYS A 456 26.17 42.05 43.80
CA CYS A 456 25.22 41.03 44.27
C CYS A 456 24.58 41.47 45.60
N ARG A 457 23.34 41.04 45.89
CA ARG A 457 22.59 41.47 47.08
C ARG A 457 23.32 41.20 48.39
N HIS A 458 24.08 40.12 48.48
CA HIS A 458 24.88 39.77 49.68
C HIS A 458 26.09 40.71 49.89
N CYS A 459 26.64 41.28 48.82
CA CYS A 459 27.69 42.29 48.89
C CYS A 459 27.10 43.69 49.12
N ALA A 460 26.02 44.05 48.41
CA ALA A 460 25.34 45.33 48.53
C ALA A 460 24.83 45.58 49.95
N SER A 461 24.14 44.60 50.56
CA SER A 461 23.63 44.67 51.94
C SER A 461 24.70 44.68 53.04
N ARG A 462 25.98 44.63 52.68
CA ARG A 462 27.14 44.67 53.59
C ARG A 462 28.19 45.71 53.19
N HIS A 463 27.87 46.57 52.21
CA HIS A 463 28.78 47.57 51.61
C HIS A 463 30.15 46.97 51.21
N GLN A 464 30.13 45.79 50.57
CA GLN A 464 31.33 45.08 50.13
C GLN A 464 31.50 45.20 48.62
N ASN A 465 32.74 45.44 48.17
CA ASN A 465 33.04 45.45 46.74
C ASN A 465 32.78 44.07 46.10
N CYS A 466 32.30 44.04 44.86
CA CYS A 466 31.67 42.88 44.24
C CYS A 466 32.10 42.72 42.78
N SER A 467 33.26 42.11 42.56
CA SER A 467 33.80 41.81 41.24
C SER A 467 33.60 40.35 40.83
N TYR A 468 33.50 40.12 39.53
CA TYR A 468 33.65 38.82 38.87
C TYR A 468 34.81 38.97 37.90
N ASN A 469 35.90 38.23 38.09
CA ASN A 469 37.12 38.49 37.31
C ASN A 469 37.04 37.88 35.91
N ALA A 470 37.43 38.66 34.89
CA ALA A 470 37.43 38.29 33.48
C ALA A 470 38.78 38.68 32.87
N SER A 471 39.65 37.69 32.65
CA SER A 471 40.98 37.87 32.04
C SER A 471 41.51 36.51 31.55
N LEU A 472 41.29 36.20 30.27
CA LEU A 472 42.12 35.31 29.43
C LEU A 472 41.69 35.59 27.98
N GLU A 473 42.23 36.66 27.42
CA GLU A 473 42.13 37.01 25.99
C GLU A 473 43.54 37.12 25.44
N ALA A 474 43.78 36.50 24.28
CA ALA A 474 44.85 36.81 23.34
C ALA A 474 44.66 35.97 22.06
N ASN A 475 44.76 36.51 20.85
CA ASN A 475 44.61 37.91 20.42
C ASN A 475 44.33 37.94 18.90
N ASP A 476 44.31 39.16 18.32
CA ASP A 476 44.37 39.48 16.88
C ASP A 476 43.05 39.21 16.12
N ASP A 477 42.56 40.00 15.17
CA ASP A 477 42.75 41.37 14.60
C ASP A 477 42.01 41.30 13.24
N TRP A 478 41.45 42.31 12.56
CA TRP A 478 41.26 43.76 12.75
C TRP A 478 39.85 44.10 12.22
N GLN A 479 39.23 45.22 12.66
CA GLN A 479 38.06 45.79 11.98
C GLN A 479 38.36 47.12 11.29
N ALA A 480 38.11 47.17 9.98
CA ALA A 480 37.99 48.38 9.15
C ALA A 480 37.14 47.99 7.91
N THR A 481 36.14 48.74 7.44
CA THR A 481 35.63 50.07 7.87
C THR A 481 34.10 50.07 7.77
N ALA A 482 33.41 50.76 8.69
CA ALA A 482 31.96 50.88 8.67
C ALA A 482 31.47 52.25 8.16
N GLN A 483 30.37 52.21 7.39
CA GLN A 483 29.30 53.23 7.31
C GLN A 483 29.62 54.66 6.80
N SER A 484 28.82 55.06 5.82
CA SER A 484 28.21 56.40 5.74
C SER A 484 26.69 56.14 5.71
N LEU A 485 25.81 56.85 6.43
CA LEU A 485 25.77 58.31 6.62
C LEU A 485 25.42 58.73 8.08
N VAL A 486 26.19 59.70 8.62
CA VAL A 486 25.73 60.93 9.34
C VAL A 486 24.92 60.76 10.67
N ALA A 487 25.23 61.39 11.84
CA ALA A 487 26.14 62.50 12.20
C ALA A 487 26.67 62.54 13.67
N SER A 488 27.92 63.01 13.83
CA SER A 488 28.50 63.90 14.87
C SER A 488 28.08 63.91 16.38
N ASN A 489 29.01 63.46 17.25
CA ASN A 489 29.81 64.22 18.26
C ASN A 489 29.18 65.13 19.37
N PRO A 490 29.91 65.49 20.48
CA PRO A 490 30.90 64.71 21.29
C PRO A 490 30.83 64.99 22.84
N ASN A 491 31.59 64.24 23.68
CA ASN A 491 32.60 64.77 24.66
C ASN A 491 33.02 63.86 25.87
N THR A 492 34.30 63.46 25.89
CA THR A 492 35.35 63.56 26.96
C THR A 492 35.10 63.25 28.47
N SER A 493 36.06 62.78 29.30
CA SER A 493 37.41 62.16 29.11
C SER A 493 38.16 61.83 30.44
N ILE A 494 39.20 60.95 30.37
CA ILE A 494 40.51 60.97 31.12
C ILE A 494 40.63 60.32 32.55
N PRO A 495 41.84 59.78 32.97
CA PRO A 495 41.95 58.62 33.89
C PRO A 495 43.06 58.66 35.01
N ASP A 496 43.37 57.48 35.62
CA ASP A 496 44.66 57.03 36.23
C ASP A 496 45.20 57.62 37.58
N GLN A 497 46.07 57.00 38.44
CA GLN A 497 46.70 55.65 38.54
C GLN A 497 47.32 55.33 39.97
N TYR A 498 47.41 54.03 40.36
CA TYR A 498 48.33 53.36 41.35
C TYR A 498 48.42 53.77 42.88
N PRO A 499 49.13 53.04 43.78
CA PRO A 499 49.18 51.59 44.17
C PRO A 499 48.98 51.41 45.74
N PRO A 500 49.71 50.60 46.60
CA PRO A 500 50.30 49.22 46.56
C PRO A 500 49.98 48.28 47.80
N SER A 501 50.45 47.00 47.78
CA SER A 501 50.78 46.11 48.96
C SER A 501 49.63 45.47 49.82
N ASN A 502 49.77 44.55 50.81
CA ASN A 502 50.92 43.82 51.44
C ASN A 502 50.53 42.47 52.20
N HIS A 503 51.55 41.68 52.63
CA HIS A 503 51.68 40.62 53.68
C HIS A 503 50.73 39.36 53.83
N SER A 504 51.34 38.15 53.69
CA SER A 504 51.01 36.81 54.31
C SER A 504 49.81 35.98 53.78
N GLY A 505 49.67 34.66 54.02
CA GLY A 505 50.54 33.61 54.60
C GLY A 505 49.84 32.21 54.77
N PRO A 506 50.52 31.02 54.66
CA PRO A 506 49.83 29.70 54.55
C PRO A 506 50.10 28.63 55.67
N ARG A 507 49.34 27.51 55.64
CA ARG A 507 49.46 26.28 56.49
C ARG A 507 49.29 24.98 55.67
N GLN A 508 49.82 23.87 56.18
CA GLN A 508 49.57 22.45 55.82
C GLN A 508 49.08 21.70 57.11
N PRO A 509 48.83 20.36 57.15
CA PRO A 509 48.77 19.33 56.09
C PRO A 509 47.49 18.45 56.10
N GLU A 510 46.98 18.04 54.94
CA GLU A 510 45.96 16.95 54.85
C GLU A 510 45.96 16.18 53.51
N GLN A 511 46.97 16.36 52.65
CA GLN A 511 46.94 15.87 51.25
C GLN A 511 47.54 14.47 51.01
N SER A 512 48.37 13.91 51.91
CA SER A 512 48.99 12.59 51.68
C SER A 512 47.97 11.45 51.65
N ALA A 513 47.06 11.41 52.63
CA ALA A 513 46.09 10.32 52.80
C ALA A 513 45.15 10.11 51.60
N ILE A 514 44.92 11.14 50.78
CA ILE A 514 44.10 11.02 49.55
C ILE A 514 44.93 10.44 48.39
N VAL A 515 46.23 10.79 48.29
CA VAL A 515 47.13 10.23 47.27
C VAL A 515 47.35 8.74 47.52
N ASP A 516 47.63 8.34 48.77
CA ASP A 516 47.83 6.94 49.15
C ASP A 516 46.57 6.09 48.86
N MET A 517 45.38 6.65 49.09
CA MET A 517 44.10 5.99 48.79
C MET A 517 43.85 5.81 47.29
N LEU A 518 44.21 6.81 46.47
CA LEU A 518 44.13 6.71 45.01
C LEU A 518 45.15 5.71 44.45
N SER A 519 46.38 5.67 44.98
CA SER A 519 47.38 4.66 44.62
C SER A 519 46.90 3.24 44.96
N SER A 520 46.23 3.05 46.10
CA SER A 520 45.63 1.77 46.49
C SER A 520 44.54 1.31 45.51
N LEU A 521 43.63 2.22 45.13
CA LEU A 521 42.58 1.92 44.14
C LEU A 521 43.16 1.58 42.75
N GLN A 522 44.20 2.28 42.30
CA GLN A 522 44.87 1.98 41.03
C GLN A 522 45.55 0.61 41.06
N ALA A 523 46.17 0.23 42.19
CA ALA A 523 46.75 -1.10 42.38
C ALA A 523 45.69 -2.21 42.39
N GLN A 524 44.52 -1.97 43.01
CA GLN A 524 43.39 -2.90 42.98
C GLN A 524 42.82 -3.10 41.56
N LEU A 525 42.67 -2.02 40.77
CA LEU A 525 42.25 -2.11 39.37
C LEU A 525 43.23 -2.91 38.51
N ASN A 526 44.55 -2.68 38.68
CA ASN A 526 45.58 -3.44 37.97
C ASN A 526 45.59 -4.93 38.38
N SER A 527 45.37 -5.23 39.66
CA SER A 527 45.23 -6.62 40.15
C SER A 527 43.97 -7.31 39.61
N LEU A 528 42.87 -6.57 39.43
CA LEU A 528 41.63 -7.08 38.86
C LEU A 528 41.79 -7.36 37.36
N ALA A 529 42.44 -6.47 36.62
CA ALA A 529 42.77 -6.69 35.20
C ALA A 529 43.69 -7.91 34.99
N ALA A 530 44.65 -8.14 35.90
CA ALA A 530 45.46 -9.35 35.89
C ALA A 530 44.63 -10.62 36.14
N GLN A 531 43.69 -10.59 37.09
CA GLN A 531 42.80 -11.72 37.40
C GLN A 531 41.82 -12.06 36.26
N VAL A 532 41.33 -11.06 35.53
CA VAL A 532 40.48 -11.28 34.34
C VAL A 532 41.25 -12.02 33.25
N ASN A 533 42.49 -11.61 32.97
CA ASN A 533 43.31 -12.24 31.93
C ASN A 533 43.84 -13.64 32.32
N SER A 534 43.88 -14.01 33.61
CA SER A 534 44.29 -15.35 34.04
C SER A 534 43.19 -16.42 33.94
N ASN A 535 41.91 -16.04 33.81
CA ASN A 535 40.79 -17.00 33.83
C ASN A 535 40.44 -17.62 32.46
N SER A 536 41.11 -17.22 31.36
CA SER A 536 40.81 -17.72 30.00
C SER A 536 41.27 -19.17 29.72
N ASN A 537 41.79 -19.90 30.71
CA ASN A 537 42.32 -21.27 30.54
C ASN A 537 41.99 -22.21 31.72
N SER A 538 40.71 -22.54 31.94
CA SER A 538 40.29 -23.78 32.65
C SER A 538 38.79 -24.11 32.50
N ASN A 539 38.52 -25.26 31.89
CA ASN A 539 37.38 -26.19 32.08
C ASN A 539 35.92 -25.68 32.27
N ASN A 540 35.15 -25.86 31.19
CA ASN A 540 33.90 -26.66 31.11
C ASN A 540 32.69 -26.46 32.05
N HIS A 541 31.54 -26.31 31.36
CA HIS A 541 30.20 -26.89 31.60
C HIS A 541 29.06 -26.08 32.29
N GLN A 542 27.93 -26.12 31.56
CA GLN A 542 26.51 -26.00 31.94
C GLN A 542 25.88 -24.62 32.27
N GLN A 543 25.00 -24.20 31.33
CA GLN A 543 23.68 -23.56 31.53
C GLN A 543 23.60 -22.17 32.22
N THR A 544 22.72 -21.22 31.85
CA THR A 544 21.69 -21.08 30.78
C THR A 544 21.61 -19.60 30.36
N ASN A 545 21.14 -19.27 29.15
CA ASN A 545 20.66 -17.91 28.82
C ASN A 545 19.57 -17.92 27.73
N LEU A 546 18.67 -16.93 27.77
CA LEU A 546 17.64 -16.66 26.76
C LEU A 546 18.08 -15.51 25.81
N PRO A 547 17.68 -15.50 24.53
CA PRO A 547 17.95 -14.40 23.60
C PRO A 547 16.83 -13.35 23.54
N SER A 548 17.14 -12.18 22.97
CA SER A 548 16.25 -11.04 22.70
C SER A 548 15.81 -11.02 21.21
N PRO A 549 14.70 -10.35 20.82
CA PRO A 549 14.01 -10.62 19.56
C PRO A 549 14.56 -9.81 18.36
N VAL A 550 15.69 -10.24 17.79
CA VAL A 550 16.18 -9.76 16.47
C VAL A 550 16.66 -10.91 15.56
N THR A 551 17.16 -12.02 16.12
CA THR A 551 17.84 -13.12 15.42
C THR A 551 16.96 -14.07 14.56
N ILE A 552 15.76 -13.64 14.17
CA ILE A 552 14.77 -14.52 13.51
C ILE A 552 14.98 -14.64 11.98
N VAL A 553 15.60 -13.64 11.33
CA VAL A 553 15.68 -13.60 9.85
C VAL A 553 16.93 -14.31 9.29
N GLU A 554 18.07 -14.29 9.99
CA GLU A 554 19.35 -14.75 9.40
C GLU A 554 19.48 -16.28 9.27
N ASN A 555 18.86 -17.05 10.19
CA ASN A 555 19.02 -18.51 10.23
C ASN A 555 18.30 -19.27 9.11
N ALA A 556 17.37 -18.64 8.38
CA ALA A 556 16.76 -19.24 7.19
C ALA A 556 17.74 -19.29 6.00
N THR A 557 18.56 -18.25 5.85
CA THR A 557 19.45 -18.05 4.69
C THR A 557 20.75 -18.85 4.78
N ALA A 558 21.27 -19.05 6.00
CA ALA A 558 22.57 -19.68 6.25
C ALA A 558 22.63 -21.21 5.99
N VAL A 559 21.48 -21.87 5.79
CA VAL A 559 21.40 -23.32 5.52
C VAL A 559 21.43 -23.64 4.02
N ILE A 560 20.92 -22.73 3.17
CA ILE A 560 20.81 -22.96 1.73
C ILE A 560 22.19 -22.91 1.06
N ASN A 561 23.01 -21.92 1.39
CA ASN A 561 24.31 -21.65 0.73
C ASN A 561 25.46 -22.61 1.13
N ARG A 562 25.16 -23.88 1.47
CA ARG A 562 26.14 -24.89 1.90
C ARG A 562 26.06 -26.24 1.20
N ILE A 563 25.17 -26.42 0.23
CA ILE A 563 24.98 -27.71 -0.46
C ILE A 563 25.52 -27.69 -1.90
N ASP A 564 25.55 -26.53 -2.58
CA ASP A 564 25.97 -26.42 -3.99
C ASP A 564 27.49 -26.45 -4.24
N ALA A 565 28.29 -26.81 -3.22
CA ALA A 565 29.75 -26.87 -3.31
C ALA A 565 30.34 -28.27 -3.60
N GLU A 566 29.53 -29.34 -3.49
CA GLU A 566 30.01 -30.73 -3.60
C GLU A 566 29.18 -31.60 -4.55
N ASN A 567 29.19 -31.32 -5.87
CA ASN A 567 28.69 -32.27 -6.88
C ASN A 567 29.28 -32.10 -8.30
N ALA A 568 30.53 -31.64 -8.42
CA ALA A 568 31.20 -31.43 -9.72
C ALA A 568 32.34 -32.45 -9.96
N ASN A 569 32.02 -33.70 -10.33
CA ASN A 569 32.96 -34.65 -10.96
C ASN A 569 32.31 -35.98 -11.42
N SER A 570 32.02 -36.17 -12.72
CA SER A 570 32.26 -37.44 -13.48
C SER A 570 31.72 -37.43 -14.94
N THR A 571 32.60 -37.13 -15.90
CA THR A 571 32.81 -37.83 -17.20
C THR A 571 31.64 -38.41 -18.05
N SER A 572 31.46 -37.77 -19.24
CA SER A 572 31.61 -38.33 -20.62
C SER A 572 30.51 -39.15 -21.36
N ASN A 573 30.23 -38.70 -22.61
CA ASN A 573 29.81 -39.44 -23.83
C ASN A 573 28.35 -39.98 -23.91
N ASP A 574 27.64 -40.06 -25.05
CA ASP A 574 27.94 -39.86 -26.51
C ASP A 574 26.78 -39.15 -27.28
N ASP A 575 26.90 -38.98 -28.61
CA ASP A 575 26.06 -38.14 -29.51
C ASP A 575 24.61 -38.61 -29.83
N ALA A 576 23.71 -37.64 -30.07
CA ALA A 576 22.56 -37.72 -30.99
C ALA A 576 22.07 -36.31 -31.41
N VAL A 577 21.34 -36.19 -32.55
CA VAL A 577 20.93 -34.90 -33.15
C VAL A 577 19.42 -34.87 -33.45
N GLU A 578 18.69 -33.82 -33.04
CA GLU A 578 17.73 -33.04 -33.86
C GLU A 578 16.90 -32.02 -33.02
N SER A 579 16.55 -30.89 -33.67
CA SER A 579 15.44 -29.93 -33.46
C SER A 579 15.09 -29.35 -32.05
N PRO A 580 14.91 -28.01 -31.91
CA PRO A 580 14.50 -27.37 -30.66
C PRO A 580 12.97 -27.27 -30.49
N MET A 581 12.45 -27.39 -29.26
CA MET A 581 11.06 -27.06 -28.91
C MET A 581 10.90 -26.35 -27.55
N SER A 582 9.96 -25.41 -27.53
CA SER A 582 9.24 -24.80 -26.39
C SER A 582 10.04 -24.25 -25.20
N SER A 583 10.00 -22.92 -25.06
CA SER A 583 10.38 -22.19 -23.84
C SER A 583 9.29 -22.31 -22.76
N ARG A 584 9.65 -22.73 -21.55
CA ARG A 584 8.71 -22.78 -20.41
C ARG A 584 8.17 -21.40 -20.04
N THR A 585 6.85 -21.26 -20.09
CA THR A 585 6.10 -20.12 -19.55
C THR A 585 6.31 -19.97 -18.04
N VAL A 586 6.57 -18.75 -17.56
CA VAL A 586 6.63 -18.45 -16.12
C VAL A 586 5.22 -18.25 -15.60
N THR A 587 4.71 -19.25 -14.89
CA THR A 587 3.37 -19.26 -14.30
C THR A 587 3.30 -18.43 -13.01
N SER A 588 2.21 -17.70 -12.82
CA SER A 588 1.96 -16.90 -11.61
C SER A 588 1.81 -17.78 -10.35
N GLN A 589 2.37 -17.32 -9.23
CA GLN A 589 2.20 -17.95 -7.92
C GLN A 589 1.04 -17.30 -7.16
N ASN A 590 -0.08 -18.00 -7.03
CA ASN A 590 -1.22 -17.54 -6.24
C ASN A 590 -0.91 -17.62 -4.73
N PHE A 591 -0.93 -16.47 -4.06
CA PHE A 591 -0.80 -16.40 -2.60
C PHE A 591 -2.10 -16.86 -1.90
N TYR A 592 -1.96 -17.71 -0.88
CA TYR A 592 -3.07 -18.19 -0.05
C TYR A 592 -2.72 -17.98 1.43
N GLY A 593 -3.32 -16.98 2.07
CA GLY A 593 -3.07 -16.69 3.49
C GLY A 593 -3.66 -17.73 4.46
N PRO A 594 -3.20 -17.82 5.73
CA PRO A 594 -3.59 -18.90 6.65
C PRO A 594 -5.09 -19.02 6.98
N THR A 595 -5.89 -17.96 6.77
CA THR A 595 -7.35 -17.99 6.93
C THR A 595 -8.08 -18.65 5.75
N CYS A 596 -7.47 -18.64 4.57
CA CYS A 596 -8.03 -19.14 3.32
C CYS A 596 -8.30 -20.66 3.40
N PRO A 597 -9.45 -21.15 2.90
CA PRO A 597 -9.70 -22.58 2.81
C PRO A 597 -8.61 -23.36 2.06
N ASP A 598 -8.08 -22.80 0.97
CA ASP A 598 -7.07 -23.45 0.15
C ASP A 598 -5.75 -23.68 0.90
N TYR A 599 -5.36 -22.79 1.83
CA TYR A 599 -4.16 -22.99 2.66
C TYR A 599 -4.31 -24.26 3.53
N ALA A 600 -5.41 -24.37 4.28
CA ALA A 600 -5.66 -25.53 5.15
C ALA A 600 -5.81 -26.85 4.36
N LEU A 601 -6.47 -26.79 3.19
CA LEU A 601 -6.59 -27.92 2.27
C LEU A 601 -5.23 -28.34 1.72
N ASN A 602 -4.37 -27.40 1.30
CA ASN A 602 -3.01 -27.66 0.83
C ASN A 602 -2.15 -28.34 1.90
N VAL A 603 -2.14 -27.81 3.14
CA VAL A 603 -1.35 -28.38 4.25
C VAL A 603 -1.82 -29.79 4.61
N GLY A 604 -3.14 -30.02 4.72
CA GLY A 604 -3.70 -31.34 4.98
C GLY A 604 -3.39 -32.34 3.85
N GLN A 605 -3.51 -31.91 2.60
CA GLN A 605 -3.18 -32.73 1.42
C GLN A 605 -1.68 -33.06 1.33
N LEU A 606 -0.79 -32.14 1.71
CA LEU A 606 0.65 -32.40 1.83
C LEU A 606 0.97 -33.42 2.93
N LYS A 607 0.43 -33.23 4.14
CA LYS A 607 0.60 -34.17 5.26
C LYS A 607 0.05 -35.57 4.93
N LEU A 608 -1.03 -35.67 4.13
CA LEU A 608 -1.57 -36.96 3.66
C LEU A 608 -0.68 -37.65 2.60
N ARG A 609 0.19 -36.92 1.88
CA ARG A 609 1.00 -37.46 0.77
C ARG A 609 2.38 -37.98 1.19
N HIS A 610 2.96 -37.51 2.29
CA HIS A 610 4.35 -37.81 2.61
C HIS A 610 4.60 -39.25 3.13
N SER A 611 5.40 -40.00 2.36
CA SER A 611 6.40 -40.90 2.92
C SER A 611 7.74 -40.15 3.07
N LEU A 612 8.75 -40.78 3.67
CA LEU A 612 10.00 -40.16 4.07
C LEU A 612 10.85 -39.65 2.90
N HIS A 613 10.99 -38.33 2.77
CA HIS A 613 12.31 -37.66 2.75
C HIS A 613 12.19 -36.14 2.96
N GLN A 614 13.21 -35.57 3.59
CA GLN A 614 13.31 -34.15 3.94
C GLN A 614 13.77 -33.35 2.70
N ARG A 615 12.81 -32.92 1.87
CA ARG A 615 13.05 -32.04 0.72
C ARG A 615 12.28 -30.73 0.91
N GLN A 616 12.91 -29.61 0.56
CA GLN A 616 12.36 -28.26 0.80
C GLN A 616 10.99 -28.10 0.12
N VAL A 617 9.98 -27.69 0.89
CA VAL A 617 8.58 -27.69 0.43
C VAL A 617 8.32 -26.50 -0.48
N GLN A 618 8.42 -26.74 -1.78
CA GLN A 618 7.70 -25.93 -2.76
C GLN A 618 6.21 -26.15 -2.53
N LEU A 619 5.50 -25.12 -2.03
CA LEU A 619 4.04 -25.17 -1.88
C LEU A 619 3.43 -25.58 -3.22
N ALA A 620 2.61 -26.63 -3.22
CA ALA A 620 2.16 -27.27 -4.45
C ALA A 620 1.28 -26.32 -5.26
N SER A 621 1.89 -25.66 -6.25
CA SER A 621 1.18 -25.06 -7.36
C SER A 621 0.47 -26.19 -8.11
N ILE A 622 -0.80 -26.37 -7.80
CA ILE A 622 -1.71 -27.08 -8.70
C ILE A 622 -1.97 -26.11 -9.84
N HIS A 623 -1.08 -26.15 -10.82
CA HIS A 623 -1.43 -25.70 -12.16
C HIS A 623 -2.69 -26.42 -12.60
N GLU A 624 -3.46 -25.77 -13.44
CA GLU A 624 -4.41 -26.49 -14.26
C GLU A 624 -3.62 -27.54 -15.05
N ASP A 625 -4.09 -28.79 -15.03
CA ASP A 625 -3.68 -29.78 -16.01
C ASP A 625 -4.20 -29.26 -17.36
N GLY A 626 -3.39 -28.43 -18.03
CA GLY A 626 -3.65 -28.02 -19.40
C GLY A 626 -3.58 -29.28 -20.27
N ASP A 627 -4.70 -29.64 -20.89
CA ASP A 627 -4.69 -30.65 -21.94
C ASP A 627 -3.82 -30.09 -23.09
N PRO A 628 -2.86 -30.83 -23.67
CA PRO A 628 -1.87 -30.27 -24.60
C PRO A 628 -2.40 -29.77 -25.96
N ASP A 629 -3.73 -29.67 -26.12
CA ASP A 629 -4.44 -29.45 -27.38
C ASP A 629 -5.25 -28.13 -27.42
N GLU A 630 -5.14 -27.24 -26.41
CA GLU A 630 -5.78 -25.90 -26.39
C GLU A 630 -4.82 -24.73 -26.73
N ASP A 631 -4.00 -24.88 -27.78
CA ASP A 631 -3.26 -23.78 -28.44
C ASP A 631 -3.93 -23.40 -29.79
N ASP A 632 -4.35 -22.14 -29.92
CA ASP A 632 -4.82 -21.41 -31.12
C ASP A 632 -5.27 -22.19 -32.38
N VAL A 633 -6.57 -22.54 -32.46
CA VAL A 633 -7.24 -22.91 -33.73
C VAL A 633 -8.59 -22.20 -33.90
N GLU A 634 -8.58 -20.91 -34.25
CA GLU A 634 -9.35 -20.35 -35.39
C GLU A 634 -9.16 -18.83 -35.53
N THR A 635 -8.46 -18.37 -36.58
CA THR A 635 -8.87 -17.24 -37.45
C THR A 635 -7.92 -17.01 -38.64
N GLN A 636 -7.83 -17.96 -39.58
CA GLN A 636 -7.46 -17.61 -40.96
C GLN A 636 -8.32 -18.33 -42.02
N ASN A 637 -8.94 -17.51 -42.87
CA ASN A 637 -9.46 -17.81 -44.21
C ASN A 637 -10.69 -18.75 -44.36
N GLY A 638 -11.87 -18.13 -44.28
CA GLY A 638 -13.11 -18.61 -44.91
C GLY A 638 -13.94 -17.44 -45.45
N GLN A 639 -13.66 -16.97 -46.67
CA GLN A 639 -14.37 -15.83 -47.27
C GLN A 639 -15.83 -16.16 -47.64
N PHE A 640 -16.79 -15.73 -46.82
CA PHE A 640 -18.17 -15.49 -47.28
C PHE A 640 -18.70 -14.15 -46.76
N SER A 641 -19.24 -13.35 -47.68
CA SER A 641 -19.59 -11.95 -47.45
C SER A 641 -21.07 -11.78 -47.08
N MET A 642 -21.33 -11.49 -45.82
CA MET A 642 -22.48 -10.70 -45.37
C MET A 642 -22.04 -9.83 -44.19
N SER A 643 -22.13 -8.51 -44.34
CA SER A 643 -21.62 -7.57 -43.33
C SER A 643 -22.48 -7.58 -42.06
N PRO A 644 -21.90 -7.85 -40.87
CA PRO A 644 -22.51 -7.44 -39.61
C PRO A 644 -22.62 -5.91 -39.60
N GLN A 645 -23.75 -5.37 -39.15
CA GLN A 645 -23.90 -3.93 -38.98
C GLN A 645 -23.09 -3.48 -37.77
N ASN A 646 -22.41 -2.33 -37.88
CA ASN A 646 -21.67 -1.74 -36.77
C ASN A 646 -22.65 -1.38 -35.64
N ILE A 647 -22.59 -2.10 -34.51
CA ILE A 647 -23.25 -1.73 -33.26
C ILE A 647 -22.18 -1.07 -32.38
N ASP A 648 -22.44 0.16 -31.98
CA ASP A 648 -21.44 1.02 -31.36
C ASP A 648 -21.21 0.64 -29.89
N LYS A 649 -19.96 0.28 -29.54
CA LYS A 649 -19.59 -0.25 -28.22
C LYS A 649 -19.49 0.88 -27.17
N GLY A 650 -20.65 1.39 -26.80
CA GLY A 650 -20.82 2.48 -25.84
C GLY A 650 -22.25 3.05 -25.79
N ASP A 651 -23.13 2.64 -26.70
CA ASP A 651 -24.52 3.13 -26.75
C ASP A 651 -25.32 2.74 -25.48
N PRO A 652 -25.91 3.72 -24.74
CA PRO A 652 -26.84 3.46 -23.65
C PRO A 652 -28.02 2.53 -24.02
N ALA A 653 -28.35 2.38 -25.31
CA ALA A 653 -29.32 1.41 -25.80
C ALA A 653 -29.02 -0.03 -25.35
N MET A 654 -27.74 -0.42 -25.24
CA MET A 654 -27.36 -1.78 -24.83
C MET A 654 -27.76 -2.11 -23.38
N LEU A 655 -27.90 -1.10 -22.52
CA LEU A 655 -28.43 -1.27 -21.15
C LEU A 655 -29.94 -1.51 -21.12
N LEU A 656 -30.64 -1.41 -22.25
CA LEU A 656 -32.06 -1.76 -22.39
C LEU A 656 -32.27 -3.16 -23.00
N ALA A 657 -31.21 -3.91 -23.31
CA ALA A 657 -31.32 -5.24 -23.91
C ALA A 657 -32.09 -6.25 -23.03
N PHE A 658 -32.15 -6.05 -21.71
CA PHE A 658 -33.01 -6.84 -20.82
C PHE A 658 -34.48 -6.86 -21.28
N ARG A 659 -34.98 -5.80 -21.95
CA ARG A 659 -36.35 -5.71 -22.46
C ARG A 659 -36.69 -6.75 -23.54
N SER A 660 -35.68 -7.21 -24.29
CA SER A 660 -35.85 -8.23 -25.35
C SER A 660 -35.36 -9.62 -24.94
N ILE A 661 -34.52 -9.72 -23.89
CA ILE A 661 -34.01 -10.99 -23.33
C ILE A 661 -34.96 -11.55 -22.26
N ILE A 662 -35.65 -10.70 -21.49
CA ILE A 662 -36.39 -11.04 -20.27
C ILE A 662 -37.79 -10.39 -20.33
N SER A 663 -38.83 -11.08 -19.85
CA SER A 663 -40.18 -10.50 -19.76
C SER A 663 -40.37 -9.61 -18.51
N LEU A 664 -41.28 -8.63 -18.53
CA LEU A 664 -41.51 -7.74 -17.36
C LEU A 664 -41.85 -8.54 -16.08
N GLN A 665 -42.70 -9.56 -16.17
CA GLN A 665 -43.08 -10.38 -15.01
C GLN A 665 -41.87 -11.09 -14.39
N GLU A 666 -40.99 -11.60 -15.25
CA GLU A 666 -39.77 -12.34 -14.91
C GLU A 666 -38.67 -11.41 -14.39
N ALA A 667 -38.48 -10.22 -14.97
CA ALA A 667 -37.56 -9.21 -14.45
C ALA A 667 -37.96 -8.76 -13.03
N ILE A 668 -39.26 -8.57 -12.78
CA ILE A 668 -39.77 -8.26 -11.44
C ILE A 668 -39.58 -9.45 -10.48
N GLN A 669 -39.80 -10.69 -10.92
CA GLN A 669 -39.51 -11.88 -10.11
C GLN A 669 -38.02 -12.00 -9.78
N LEU A 670 -37.13 -11.75 -10.74
CA LEU A 670 -35.68 -11.76 -10.57
C LEU A 670 -35.20 -10.67 -9.60
N LEU A 671 -35.80 -9.48 -9.60
CA LEU A 671 -35.51 -8.45 -8.59
C LEU A 671 -35.83 -8.92 -7.15
N TYR A 672 -36.90 -9.69 -6.94
CA TYR A 672 -37.19 -10.29 -5.64
C TYR A 672 -36.28 -11.49 -5.31
N VAL A 673 -35.80 -12.25 -6.31
CA VAL A 673 -34.75 -13.26 -6.11
C VAL A 673 -33.42 -12.59 -5.71
N TYR A 674 -33.04 -11.47 -6.32
CA TYR A 674 -31.90 -10.67 -5.86
C TYR A 674 -32.09 -10.18 -4.42
N HIS A 675 -33.33 -9.80 -4.03
CA HIS A 675 -33.62 -9.45 -2.64
C HIS A 675 -33.41 -10.65 -1.69
N GLU A 676 -33.92 -11.83 -2.02
CA GLU A 676 -33.75 -13.06 -1.22
C GLU A 676 -32.28 -13.51 -1.11
N VAL A 677 -31.47 -13.31 -2.16
CA VAL A 677 -30.06 -13.73 -2.20
C VAL A 677 -29.14 -12.70 -1.55
N VAL A 678 -29.30 -11.42 -1.90
CA VAL A 678 -28.38 -10.33 -1.53
C VAL A 678 -29.07 -9.28 -0.67
N GLY A 679 -30.25 -8.80 -1.05
CA GLY A 679 -30.93 -7.67 -0.40
C GLY A 679 -31.28 -7.90 1.09
N GLU A 680 -31.64 -9.13 1.46
CA GLU A 680 -31.86 -9.55 2.86
C GLU A 680 -30.59 -9.52 3.72
N LEU A 681 -29.39 -9.48 3.13
CA LEU A 681 -28.12 -9.40 3.86
C LEU A 681 -27.52 -8.00 3.76
N HIS A 682 -27.53 -7.46 2.54
CA HIS A 682 -26.93 -6.21 2.11
C HIS A 682 -27.96 -5.36 1.37
N PRO A 683 -28.90 -4.69 2.08
CA PRO A 683 -29.89 -3.80 1.49
C PRO A 683 -29.23 -2.49 1.04
N VAL A 684 -28.57 -2.55 -0.12
CA VAL A 684 -27.88 -1.44 -0.80
C VAL A 684 -28.63 -0.95 -2.06
N VAL A 685 -29.78 -1.55 -2.36
CA VAL A 685 -30.68 -1.18 -3.47
C VAL A 685 -32.10 -1.14 -2.94
N ASP A 686 -32.85 -0.07 -3.25
CA ASP A 686 -34.31 -0.03 -3.05
C ASP A 686 -34.99 -0.88 -4.13
N ILE A 687 -35.38 -2.10 -3.75
CA ILE A 687 -35.99 -3.07 -4.68
C ILE A 687 -37.41 -2.68 -5.07
N ASP A 688 -38.18 -2.06 -4.18
CA ASP A 688 -39.55 -1.61 -4.51
C ASP A 688 -39.49 -0.40 -5.45
N GLY A 689 -38.59 0.55 -5.20
CA GLY A 689 -38.28 1.67 -6.10
C GLY A 689 -37.80 1.19 -7.46
N LEU A 690 -36.82 0.28 -7.51
CA LEU A 690 -36.27 -0.26 -8.76
C LEU A 690 -37.31 -1.10 -9.53
N ALA A 691 -38.18 -1.85 -8.84
CA ALA A 691 -39.29 -2.59 -9.43
C ALA A 691 -40.39 -1.67 -9.98
N MET A 692 -40.58 -0.47 -9.43
CA MET A 692 -41.44 0.56 -10.03
C MET A 692 -40.80 1.18 -11.29
N GLN A 693 -39.52 1.55 -11.24
CA GLN A 693 -38.82 2.08 -12.42
C GLN A 693 -38.74 1.07 -13.57
N THR A 694 -38.50 -0.21 -13.25
CA THR A 694 -38.52 -1.31 -14.22
C THR A 694 -39.85 -1.40 -14.96
N LYS A 695 -40.98 -1.22 -14.27
CA LYS A 695 -42.32 -1.19 -14.91
C LYS A 695 -42.48 -0.01 -15.88
N SER A 696 -41.91 1.16 -15.56
CA SER A 696 -41.91 2.31 -16.49
C SER A 696 -41.09 1.97 -17.74
N TRP A 697 -39.87 1.45 -17.58
CA TRP A 697 -39.02 1.10 -18.71
C TRP A 697 -39.65 0.03 -19.63
N TYR A 698 -40.40 -0.94 -19.10
CA TYR A 698 -41.15 -1.87 -19.95
C TYR A 698 -42.44 -1.27 -20.56
N ALA A 699 -43.02 -0.21 -19.98
CA ALA A 699 -44.17 0.50 -20.54
C ALA A 699 -43.76 1.39 -21.74
N ASP A 700 -42.57 2.01 -21.66
CA ASP A 700 -41.98 2.85 -22.71
C ASP A 700 -41.37 2.01 -23.86
N ALA A 701 -42.09 0.97 -24.30
CA ALA A 701 -41.66 0.02 -25.33
C ALA A 701 -41.76 0.57 -26.77
N GLY A 702 -42.38 1.74 -26.96
CA GLY A 702 -42.48 2.45 -28.24
C GLY A 702 -41.76 3.80 -28.28
N ALA A 703 -41.08 4.19 -27.19
CA ALA A 703 -40.29 5.42 -27.11
C ALA A 703 -38.83 5.13 -27.46
N GLY A 704 -38.13 6.09 -28.05
CA GLY A 704 -36.71 5.96 -28.38
C GLY A 704 -35.84 5.91 -27.13
N VAL A 705 -34.63 5.35 -27.28
CA VAL A 705 -33.59 5.37 -26.22
C VAL A 705 -33.37 6.80 -25.72
N TRP A 706 -33.35 7.76 -26.64
CA TRP A 706 -33.23 9.19 -26.36
C TRP A 706 -34.44 9.77 -25.62
N ASP A 707 -35.66 9.28 -25.83
CA ASP A 707 -36.85 9.75 -25.10
C ASP A 707 -36.78 9.32 -23.63
N VAL A 708 -36.42 8.05 -23.37
CA VAL A 708 -36.28 7.50 -22.01
C VAL A 708 -35.15 8.20 -21.25
N VAL A 709 -34.03 8.49 -21.93
CA VAL A 709 -32.85 9.17 -21.35
C VAL A 709 -32.99 10.70 -21.28
N ALA A 710 -33.92 11.31 -22.03
CA ALA A 710 -34.23 12.75 -21.93
C ALA A 710 -35.37 13.06 -20.95
N ALA A 711 -36.33 12.14 -20.76
CA ALA A 711 -37.44 12.31 -19.81
C ALA A 711 -37.01 12.22 -18.33
N SER A 712 -35.80 11.73 -18.06
CA SER A 712 -35.20 11.62 -16.73
C SER A 712 -33.77 12.18 -16.75
N THR A 713 -33.27 12.68 -15.62
CA THR A 713 -31.95 13.33 -15.51
C THR A 713 -30.83 12.34 -15.86
N GLY A 714 -30.36 12.36 -17.12
CA GLY A 714 -29.74 11.22 -17.80
C GLY A 714 -28.51 10.57 -17.15
N ALA A 715 -27.86 11.20 -16.18
CA ALA A 715 -26.82 10.56 -15.37
C ALA A 715 -27.39 9.56 -14.35
N GLU A 716 -28.48 9.91 -13.65
CA GLU A 716 -29.10 9.08 -12.62
C GLU A 716 -29.82 7.88 -13.25
N ALA A 717 -30.49 8.09 -14.39
CA ALA A 717 -31.17 7.04 -15.14
C ALA A 717 -30.18 5.96 -15.65
N TYR A 718 -29.01 6.38 -16.13
CA TYR A 718 -27.95 5.46 -16.59
C TYR A 718 -27.40 4.59 -15.45
N GLU A 719 -27.18 5.16 -14.26
CA GLU A 719 -26.71 4.39 -13.10
C GLU A 719 -27.78 3.43 -12.55
N LEU A 720 -29.06 3.83 -12.54
CA LEU A 720 -30.16 2.93 -12.19
C LEU A 720 -30.33 1.77 -13.18
N LEU A 721 -30.07 2.00 -14.47
CA LEU A 721 -30.07 0.93 -15.49
C LEU A 721 -28.92 -0.06 -15.29
N LEU A 722 -27.72 0.41 -14.93
CA LEU A 722 -26.61 -0.49 -14.57
C LEU A 722 -26.94 -1.33 -13.33
N ILE A 723 -27.53 -0.72 -12.30
CA ILE A 723 -27.96 -1.41 -11.08
C ILE A 723 -29.03 -2.47 -11.40
N LEU A 724 -30.02 -2.19 -12.26
CA LEU A 724 -31.00 -3.17 -12.70
C LEU A 724 -30.34 -4.39 -13.36
N ASN A 725 -29.50 -4.16 -14.37
CA ASN A 725 -28.88 -5.24 -15.12
C ASN A 725 -27.97 -6.12 -14.24
N LEU A 726 -27.23 -5.51 -13.29
CA LEU A 726 -26.46 -6.24 -12.27
C LEU A 726 -27.35 -7.10 -11.35
N CYS A 727 -28.46 -6.55 -10.85
CA CYS A 727 -29.39 -7.30 -10.00
C CYS A 727 -30.02 -8.49 -10.75
N LEU A 728 -30.41 -8.29 -12.01
CA LEU A 728 -30.96 -9.35 -12.87
C LEU A 728 -29.94 -10.45 -13.17
N ALA A 729 -28.69 -10.11 -13.46
CA ALA A 729 -27.63 -11.10 -13.70
C ALA A 729 -27.34 -11.96 -12.45
N ILE A 730 -27.25 -11.34 -11.27
CA ILE A 730 -27.08 -12.06 -9.99
C ILE A 730 -28.27 -12.99 -9.72
N ALA A 731 -29.50 -12.53 -9.98
CA ALA A 731 -30.70 -13.34 -9.78
C ALA A 731 -30.80 -14.53 -10.74
N LEU A 732 -30.45 -14.35 -12.02
CA LEU A 732 -30.39 -15.43 -13.03
C LEU A 732 -29.37 -16.50 -12.63
N ARG A 733 -28.18 -16.06 -12.20
CA ARG A 733 -27.10 -16.93 -11.72
C ARG A 733 -27.50 -17.76 -10.50
N ALA A 734 -28.41 -17.24 -9.66
CA ALA A 734 -28.96 -17.93 -8.49
C ALA A 734 -30.09 -18.93 -8.83
N ASP A 735 -31.22 -18.48 -9.40
CA ASP A 735 -32.40 -19.34 -9.62
C ASP A 735 -32.45 -20.00 -11.00
N SER A 736 -31.95 -21.24 -11.05
CA SER A 736 -32.00 -22.13 -12.22
C SER A 736 -33.41 -22.65 -12.62
N LYS A 737 -34.49 -21.95 -12.25
CA LYS A 737 -35.83 -22.14 -12.83
C LYS A 737 -36.04 -21.30 -14.08
N VAL A 738 -35.33 -20.17 -14.19
CA VAL A 738 -35.28 -19.37 -15.42
C VAL A 738 -34.26 -20.02 -16.36
N GLY A 739 -34.78 -20.73 -17.37
CA GLY A 739 -33.96 -21.59 -18.22
C GLY A 739 -33.29 -20.83 -19.36
N ASN A 740 -32.01 -20.48 -19.19
CA ASN A 740 -30.94 -20.63 -20.20
C ASN A 740 -29.63 -20.01 -19.69
N MET A 741 -28.50 -20.72 -19.73
CA MET A 741 -27.18 -20.09 -19.47
C MET A 741 -26.87 -19.01 -20.52
N ASN A 742 -27.46 -19.11 -21.71
CA ASN A 742 -27.36 -18.13 -22.78
C ASN A 742 -27.97 -16.76 -22.38
N THR A 743 -28.99 -16.70 -21.50
CA THR A 743 -29.57 -15.39 -21.09
C THR A 743 -28.73 -14.69 -20.03
N GLU A 744 -28.05 -15.41 -19.13
CA GLU A 744 -27.02 -14.82 -18.24
C GLU A 744 -25.88 -14.21 -19.08
N GLY A 745 -25.39 -14.95 -20.09
CA GLY A 745 -24.35 -14.47 -21.01
C GLY A 745 -24.78 -13.25 -21.82
N LEU A 746 -25.87 -13.36 -22.59
CA LEU A 746 -26.37 -12.27 -23.45
C LEU A 746 -26.72 -11.00 -22.66
N LEU A 747 -27.22 -11.13 -21.42
CA LEU A 747 -27.48 -9.99 -20.55
C LEU A 747 -26.16 -9.36 -20.06
N ARG A 748 -25.25 -10.16 -19.50
CA ARG A 748 -23.95 -9.68 -19.00
C ARG A 748 -23.18 -8.95 -20.11
N ASP A 749 -23.12 -9.54 -21.29
CA ASP A 749 -22.35 -9.00 -22.42
C ASP A 749 -22.97 -7.70 -22.97
N SER A 750 -24.21 -7.35 -22.59
CA SER A 750 -24.85 -6.06 -22.90
C SER A 750 -24.50 -4.92 -21.92
N PHE A 751 -23.87 -5.21 -20.77
CA PHE A 751 -23.51 -4.20 -19.76
C PHE A 751 -22.08 -4.29 -19.21
N GLN A 752 -21.35 -5.38 -19.43
CA GLN A 752 -20.04 -5.65 -18.82
C GLN A 752 -19.02 -4.52 -19.05
N ASP A 753 -18.92 -4.02 -20.28
CA ASP A 753 -17.99 -2.93 -20.63
C ASP A 753 -18.36 -1.61 -19.93
N ALA A 754 -19.66 -1.32 -19.75
CA ALA A 754 -20.14 -0.14 -19.04
C ALA A 754 -19.88 -0.22 -17.53
N VAL A 755 -20.01 -1.41 -16.93
CA VAL A 755 -19.62 -1.66 -15.53
C VAL A 755 -18.10 -1.53 -15.37
N ASN A 756 -17.31 -2.11 -16.27
CA ASN A 756 -15.85 -1.99 -16.26
C ASN A 756 -15.39 -0.53 -16.40
N ALA A 757 -16.03 0.25 -17.28
CA ALA A 757 -15.77 1.67 -17.43
C ALA A 757 -16.15 2.49 -16.18
N LYS A 758 -17.24 2.14 -15.48
CA LYS A 758 -17.61 2.75 -14.19
C LYS A 758 -16.65 2.35 -13.06
N LEU A 759 -16.13 1.13 -13.04
CA LEU A 759 -15.10 0.70 -12.07
C LEU A 759 -13.74 1.41 -12.31
N ALA A 760 -13.45 1.82 -13.55
CA ALA A 760 -12.28 2.63 -13.90
C ALA A 760 -12.50 4.18 -13.82
N ALA A 761 -13.72 4.61 -13.46
CA ALA A 761 -14.07 6.01 -13.27
C ALA A 761 -13.44 6.58 -11.96
N PRO A 762 -13.36 7.91 -11.78
CA PRO A 762 -12.96 8.44 -10.48
C PRO A 762 -14.11 8.24 -9.48
N ALA A 763 -13.80 7.87 -8.24
CA ALA A 763 -14.80 7.87 -7.19
C ALA A 763 -15.33 9.29 -6.98
N ASN A 764 -16.66 9.47 -7.02
CA ASN A 764 -17.28 10.78 -6.81
C ASN A 764 -16.87 11.35 -5.43
N SER A 765 -16.46 12.63 -5.43
CA SER A 765 -15.83 13.30 -4.27
C SER A 765 -16.50 13.01 -2.93
N ILE A 766 -15.69 12.79 -1.89
CA ILE A 766 -16.14 12.56 -0.50
C ILE A 766 -17.05 13.67 0.06
N ARG A 767 -17.04 14.85 -0.58
CA ARG A 767 -18.01 15.94 -0.32
C ARG A 767 -19.46 15.49 -0.58
N HIS A 768 -19.74 14.67 -1.60
CA HIS A 768 -21.08 14.14 -1.86
C HIS A 768 -21.57 13.23 -0.72
N ALA A 769 -20.75 12.29 -0.27
CA ALA A 769 -21.06 11.46 0.90
C ALA A 769 -21.30 12.32 2.15
N THR A 770 -20.46 13.35 2.37
CA THR A 770 -20.60 14.30 3.47
C THR A 770 -21.94 15.06 3.40
N ILE A 771 -22.37 15.50 2.22
CA ILE A 771 -23.67 16.17 2.00
C ILE A 771 -24.84 15.22 2.32
N ILE A 772 -24.75 13.93 1.97
CA ILE A 772 -25.78 12.93 2.29
C ILE A 772 -25.91 12.74 3.81
N PHE A 773 -24.79 12.59 4.54
CA PHE A 773 -24.81 12.48 6.01
C PHE A 773 -25.39 13.74 6.72
N LEU A 774 -25.29 14.91 6.10
CA LEU A 774 -25.78 16.18 6.66
C LEU A 774 -27.26 16.47 6.40
N LYS A 775 -27.88 15.90 5.34
CA LYS A 775 -29.24 16.28 4.91
C LYS A 775 -30.40 15.78 5.81
N SER A 776 -30.45 14.49 6.17
CA SER A 776 -31.59 13.95 6.97
C SER A 776 -31.26 12.69 7.77
N GLU A 777 -32.11 12.33 8.73
CA GLU A 777 -31.94 11.11 9.53
C GLU A 777 -32.19 9.82 8.73
N ALA A 778 -33.09 9.87 7.74
CA ALA A 778 -33.30 8.78 6.80
C ALA A 778 -32.02 8.50 5.98
N GLN A 779 -31.45 9.55 5.37
CA GLN A 779 -30.22 9.45 4.57
C GLN A 779 -29.00 9.07 5.42
N ARG A 780 -28.93 9.48 6.69
CA ARG A 780 -27.92 8.94 7.63
C ARG A 780 -28.11 7.45 7.90
N THR A 781 -29.34 6.98 8.04
CA THR A 781 -29.65 5.56 8.27
C THR A 781 -29.26 4.70 7.05
N GLU A 782 -29.59 5.20 5.86
CA GLU A 782 -29.24 4.62 4.56
C GLU A 782 -27.71 4.57 4.34
N ALA A 783 -27.02 5.71 4.50
CA ALA A 783 -25.57 5.77 4.37
C ALA A 783 -24.83 4.89 5.40
N CYS A 784 -25.29 4.84 6.66
CA CYS A 784 -24.78 3.87 7.64
C CYS A 784 -24.99 2.42 7.20
N THR A 785 -26.11 2.10 6.54
CA THR A 785 -26.44 0.74 6.07
C THR A 785 -25.57 0.32 4.87
N LEU A 786 -25.34 1.24 3.93
CA LEU A 786 -24.42 1.06 2.81
C LEU A 786 -22.98 0.85 3.29
N VAL A 787 -22.46 1.75 4.14
CA VAL A 787 -21.08 1.66 4.66
C VAL A 787 -20.90 0.40 5.52
N SER A 788 -21.89 0.04 6.34
CA SER A 788 -21.85 -1.23 7.10
C SER A 788 -21.76 -2.43 6.17
N SER A 789 -22.50 -2.43 5.06
CA SER A 789 -22.40 -3.49 4.05
C SER A 789 -21.01 -3.57 3.43
N ILE A 790 -20.45 -2.44 2.98
CA ILE A 790 -19.10 -2.36 2.40
C ILE A 790 -18.03 -2.92 3.35
N VAL A 791 -18.04 -2.50 4.63
CA VAL A 791 -17.07 -2.96 5.64
C VAL A 791 -17.22 -4.46 5.97
N ILE A 792 -18.45 -4.98 5.92
CA ILE A 792 -18.73 -6.41 6.12
C ILE A 792 -18.32 -7.24 4.90
N LEU A 793 -18.40 -6.69 3.68
CA LEU A 793 -17.95 -7.36 2.45
C LEU A 793 -16.42 -7.39 2.34
N ASP A 794 -15.74 -6.26 2.58
CA ASP A 794 -14.26 -6.18 2.59
C ASP A 794 -13.63 -7.19 3.56
N ARG A 795 -14.11 -7.25 4.82
CA ARG A 795 -13.62 -8.24 5.79
C ARG A 795 -13.91 -9.69 5.38
N GLN A 796 -15.03 -9.98 4.70
CA GLN A 796 -15.31 -11.33 4.20
C GLN A 796 -14.37 -11.72 3.06
N TRP A 797 -14.16 -10.83 2.10
CA TRP A 797 -13.27 -11.05 0.96
C TRP A 797 -11.81 -11.22 1.40
N SER A 798 -11.33 -10.33 2.28
CA SER A 798 -9.99 -10.38 2.87
C SER A 798 -9.78 -11.68 3.66
N TYR A 799 -10.78 -12.11 4.43
CA TYR A 799 -10.71 -13.38 5.17
C TYR A 799 -10.68 -14.61 4.25
N ALA A 800 -11.50 -14.63 3.20
CA ALA A 800 -11.62 -15.75 2.26
C ALA A 800 -10.38 -15.92 1.38
N THR A 801 -9.77 -14.82 0.95
CA THR A 801 -8.51 -14.79 0.17
C THR A 801 -7.27 -14.93 1.04
N GLY A 802 -7.31 -14.44 2.28
CA GLY A 802 -6.14 -14.27 3.14
C GLY A 802 -5.33 -13.01 2.85
N LEU A 803 -5.93 -12.02 2.16
CA LEU A 803 -5.34 -10.71 1.87
C LEU A 803 -5.62 -9.70 3.01
N PRO A 804 -4.89 -8.55 3.06
CA PRO A 804 -5.17 -7.48 4.02
C PRO A 804 -6.58 -6.87 3.87
N ILE A 805 -7.12 -6.35 4.97
CA ILE A 805 -8.35 -5.55 4.96
C ILE A 805 -8.08 -4.13 4.48
N HIS A 806 -8.96 -3.56 3.64
CA HIS A 806 -8.88 -2.15 3.26
C HIS A 806 -9.53 -1.26 4.34
N PHE A 807 -10.53 -1.78 5.06
CA PHE A 807 -11.35 -1.02 6.01
C PHE A 807 -11.08 -1.38 7.48
N HIS A 808 -9.93 -0.90 7.99
CA HIS A 808 -9.55 -1.00 9.40
C HIS A 808 -10.64 -0.46 10.37
N GLU A 809 -10.79 -1.10 11.53
CA GLU A 809 -11.81 -0.78 12.56
C GLU A 809 -11.91 0.72 12.89
N LYS A 810 -10.76 1.39 13.09
CA LYS A 810 -10.67 2.82 13.41
C LYS A 810 -11.30 3.76 12.36
N SER A 811 -11.57 3.29 11.14
CA SER A 811 -12.19 4.10 10.08
C SER A 811 -13.70 4.27 10.25
N PHE A 812 -14.35 3.41 11.05
CA PHE A 812 -15.81 3.36 11.20
C PHE A 812 -16.29 3.31 12.65
N SER A 813 -15.41 3.61 13.61
CA SER A 813 -15.73 3.66 15.04
C SER A 813 -16.76 4.73 15.45
N SER A 814 -17.17 5.59 14.52
CA SER A 814 -18.26 6.57 14.65
C SER A 814 -19.63 6.07 14.16
N ILE A 815 -19.71 4.92 13.46
CA ILE A 815 -20.99 4.34 13.07
C ILE A 815 -21.69 3.79 14.31
N SER A 816 -22.74 4.48 14.76
CA SER A 816 -23.56 3.97 15.84
C SER A 816 -24.32 2.71 15.40
N THR A 817 -24.02 1.58 16.03
CA THR A 817 -24.75 0.31 15.85
C THR A 817 -26.21 0.38 16.32
N SER A 818 -26.66 1.50 16.89
CA SER A 818 -28.08 1.80 17.12
C SER A 818 -28.82 2.26 15.85
N SER A 819 -28.12 2.85 14.88
CA SER A 819 -28.72 3.36 13.64
C SER A 819 -28.91 2.26 12.59
N VAL A 820 -28.13 1.19 12.64
CA VAL A 820 -28.26 0.03 11.75
C VAL A 820 -29.44 -0.84 12.21
N LYS A 821 -30.55 -0.74 11.49
CA LYS A 821 -31.80 -1.47 11.79
C LYS A 821 -31.76 -2.94 11.37
N HIS A 822 -30.92 -3.30 10.40
CA HIS A 822 -30.93 -4.64 9.81
C HIS A 822 -30.25 -5.70 10.72
N PRO A 823 -30.91 -6.82 11.08
CA PRO A 823 -30.38 -7.81 12.03
C PRO A 823 -29.01 -8.39 11.64
N TYR A 824 -28.85 -8.81 10.38
CA TYR A 824 -27.59 -9.40 9.89
C TYR A 824 -26.42 -8.42 9.97
N LEU A 825 -26.60 -7.19 9.48
CA LEU A 825 -25.54 -6.16 9.53
C LEU A 825 -25.17 -5.82 10.97
N LYS A 826 -26.17 -5.65 11.86
CA LYS A 826 -25.95 -5.38 13.28
C LYS A 826 -25.20 -6.51 13.99
N ALA A 827 -25.53 -7.77 13.68
CA ALA A 827 -24.81 -8.93 14.17
C ALA A 827 -23.36 -8.95 13.67
N MET A 828 -23.14 -8.80 12.37
CA MET A 828 -21.81 -8.81 11.74
C MET A 828 -20.93 -7.64 12.20
N LEU A 829 -21.46 -6.43 12.38
CA LEU A 829 -20.71 -5.31 12.98
C LEU A 829 -20.24 -5.63 14.41
N SER A 830 -21.00 -6.41 15.18
CA SER A 830 -20.57 -6.85 16.51
C SER A 830 -19.64 -8.08 16.50
N PHE A 831 -19.65 -8.87 15.42
CA PHE A 831 -18.67 -9.94 15.19
C PHE A 831 -17.28 -9.37 14.89
N ILE A 832 -17.24 -8.27 14.14
CA ILE A 832 -16.01 -7.58 13.71
C ILE A 832 -15.09 -7.20 14.89
N LEU A 833 -15.67 -6.78 16.02
CA LEU A 833 -14.95 -6.41 17.26
C LEU A 833 -14.26 -7.62 17.96
N ILE A 834 -14.52 -8.83 17.46
CA ILE A 834 -13.98 -10.11 17.92
C ILE A 834 -13.08 -10.72 16.83
N SER A 835 -13.45 -10.59 15.54
CA SER A 835 -12.77 -11.26 14.42
C SER A 835 -11.30 -10.92 14.27
N ASP A 836 -10.94 -9.68 14.56
CA ASP A 836 -9.60 -9.16 14.29
C ASP A 836 -8.53 -9.75 15.23
N ARG A 837 -8.93 -10.60 16.21
CA ARG A 837 -8.04 -11.40 17.09
C ARG A 837 -7.80 -12.83 16.59
N PHE A 838 -8.51 -13.29 15.55
CA PHE A 838 -8.41 -14.69 15.10
C PHE A 838 -7.25 -14.95 14.12
N SER A 839 -6.65 -13.89 13.57
CA SER A 839 -5.56 -13.97 12.59
C SER A 839 -4.22 -14.37 13.22
N GLU A 840 -3.91 -13.86 14.42
CA GLU A 840 -2.64 -14.10 15.12
C GLU A 840 -2.41 -15.59 15.48
N PRO A 841 -3.35 -16.33 16.13
CA PRO A 841 -3.21 -17.77 16.37
C PRO A 841 -3.00 -18.60 15.10
N LEU A 842 -3.69 -18.25 14.01
CA LEU A 842 -3.55 -18.93 12.71
C LEU A 842 -2.21 -18.60 12.05
N SER A 843 -1.73 -17.36 12.17
CA SER A 843 -0.44 -16.90 11.65
C SER A 843 0.73 -17.59 12.36
N SER A 844 0.76 -17.61 13.69
CA SER A 844 1.80 -18.31 14.46
C SER A 844 1.82 -19.81 14.15
N ALA A 845 0.66 -20.49 14.17
CA ALA A 845 0.60 -21.91 13.83
C ALA A 845 1.03 -22.20 12.37
N SER A 846 0.78 -21.28 11.43
CA SER A 846 1.24 -21.40 10.03
C SER A 846 2.76 -21.29 9.87
N LYS A 847 3.46 -20.67 10.83
CA LYS A 847 4.93 -20.57 10.88
C LYS A 847 5.60 -21.76 11.59
N GLY A 848 4.82 -22.72 12.09
CA GLY A 848 5.30 -23.87 12.85
C GLY A 848 5.49 -23.62 14.35
N GLU A 849 5.07 -22.46 14.86
CA GLU A 849 5.10 -22.17 16.31
C GLU A 849 4.04 -23.03 17.04
N GLY A 850 4.41 -23.60 18.19
CA GLY A 850 3.54 -24.51 18.94
C GLY A 850 2.41 -23.77 19.68
N TYR A 851 1.17 -23.90 19.19
CA TYR A 851 0.00 -23.29 19.81
C TYR A 851 -0.50 -24.08 21.03
N ASN A 852 -0.05 -23.68 22.23
CA ASN A 852 -0.38 -24.31 23.51
C ASN A 852 -1.29 -23.46 24.44
N ASP A 853 -1.89 -22.38 23.93
CA ASP A 853 -2.78 -21.53 24.75
C ASP A 853 -4.24 -22.02 24.74
N GLU A 854 -4.47 -23.12 25.47
CA GLU A 854 -5.80 -23.71 25.72
C GLU A 854 -6.76 -22.68 26.37
N SER A 855 -6.24 -21.71 27.14
CA SER A 855 -7.03 -20.66 27.82
C SER A 855 -7.55 -19.58 26.86
N SER A 856 -6.72 -19.08 25.94
CA SER A 856 -7.18 -18.16 24.90
C SER A 856 -8.10 -18.84 23.89
N PHE A 857 -7.87 -20.12 23.57
CA PHE A 857 -8.78 -20.92 22.77
C PHE A 857 -10.18 -21.02 23.41
N GLU A 858 -10.27 -21.36 24.71
CA GLU A 858 -11.53 -21.37 25.45
C GLU A 858 -12.19 -19.99 25.49
N LEU A 859 -11.43 -18.93 25.75
CA LEU A 859 -11.94 -17.56 25.82
C LEU A 859 -12.53 -17.08 24.48
N MET A 860 -11.85 -17.32 23.36
CA MET A 860 -12.37 -17.00 22.02
C MET A 860 -13.59 -17.86 21.69
N THR A 861 -13.55 -19.16 22.00
CA THR A 861 -14.66 -20.11 21.82
C THR A 861 -15.91 -19.66 22.58
N PHE A 862 -15.74 -19.14 23.81
CA PHE A 862 -16.81 -18.54 24.60
C PHE A 862 -17.30 -17.20 24.02
N GLN A 863 -16.41 -16.31 23.58
CA GLN A 863 -16.79 -15.02 22.99
C GLN A 863 -17.64 -15.19 21.71
N ILE A 864 -17.28 -16.15 20.83
CA ILE A 864 -18.08 -16.47 19.64
C ILE A 864 -19.44 -17.06 20.03
N GLU A 865 -19.52 -17.88 21.09
CA GLU A 865 -20.79 -18.42 21.59
C GLU A 865 -21.71 -17.33 22.15
N GLN A 866 -21.17 -16.39 22.93
CA GLN A 866 -21.93 -15.23 23.44
C GLN A 866 -22.37 -14.31 22.29
N TRP A 867 -21.52 -14.11 21.28
CA TRP A 867 -21.90 -13.39 20.07
C TRP A 867 -23.04 -14.11 19.34
N ARG A 868 -22.94 -15.42 19.09
CA ARG A 868 -23.96 -16.24 18.43
C ARG A 868 -25.32 -16.07 19.11
N LYS A 869 -25.39 -16.33 20.42
CA LYS A 869 -26.63 -16.18 21.22
C LYS A 869 -27.21 -14.76 21.15
N LYS A 870 -26.36 -13.73 21.21
CA LYS A 870 -26.79 -12.32 21.10
C LYS A 870 -27.23 -11.94 19.68
N ALA A 871 -26.71 -12.59 18.66
CA ALA A 871 -26.96 -12.30 17.25
C ALA A 871 -28.23 -12.96 16.72
N VAL A 872 -28.50 -14.23 17.09
CA VAL A 872 -29.65 -15.00 16.58
C VAL A 872 -30.76 -15.21 17.62
N GLY A 873 -30.51 -14.94 18.90
CA GLY A 873 -31.48 -15.18 19.97
C GLY A 873 -31.85 -16.66 20.08
N GLU A 874 -33.15 -16.95 20.09
CA GLU A 874 -33.68 -18.32 20.18
C GLU A 874 -33.57 -19.14 18.87
N TYR A 875 -33.14 -18.52 17.76
CA TYR A 875 -33.04 -19.20 16.46
C TYR A 875 -31.86 -20.19 16.39
N SER A 876 -32.14 -21.46 16.67
CA SER A 876 -31.18 -22.57 16.61
C SER A 876 -31.23 -23.36 15.30
N ILE A 877 -30.08 -23.88 14.86
CA ILE A 877 -29.97 -24.84 13.74
C ILE A 877 -29.84 -26.30 14.20
N ALA A 878 -29.79 -26.56 15.50
CA ALA A 878 -29.52 -27.90 16.06
C ALA A 878 -30.61 -28.97 15.77
N GLN A 879 -31.77 -28.55 15.29
CA GLN A 879 -32.89 -29.43 14.92
C GLN A 879 -33.18 -29.40 13.41
N CYS A 880 -32.17 -29.18 12.56
CA CYS A 880 -32.35 -29.01 11.11
C CYS A 880 -33.19 -30.10 10.41
N HIS A 881 -33.17 -31.32 10.94
CA HIS A 881 -34.01 -32.43 10.45
C HIS A 881 -35.52 -32.16 10.52
N THR A 882 -36.00 -31.31 11.45
CA THR A 882 -37.44 -30.98 11.54
C THR A 882 -37.91 -30.08 10.41
N TRP A 883 -37.03 -29.39 9.69
CA TRP A 883 -37.38 -28.47 8.61
C TRP A 883 -38.07 -29.19 7.42
N GLN A 884 -37.84 -30.50 7.27
CA GLN A 884 -38.52 -31.32 6.27
C GLN A 884 -39.96 -31.68 6.67
N THR A 885 -40.22 -31.88 7.97
CA THR A 885 -41.53 -32.30 8.49
C THR A 885 -42.41 -31.11 8.89
N ASP A 886 -41.80 -30.02 9.34
CA ASP A 886 -42.45 -28.75 9.66
C ASP A 886 -41.56 -27.57 9.21
N PRO A 887 -41.80 -27.05 8.00
CA PRO A 887 -41.05 -25.90 7.47
C PRO A 887 -41.18 -24.60 8.28
N SER A 888 -42.11 -24.51 9.26
CA SER A 888 -42.22 -23.36 10.16
C SER A 888 -41.18 -23.38 11.29
N THR A 889 -40.57 -24.54 11.57
CA THR A 889 -39.44 -24.67 12.52
C THR A 889 -38.10 -24.16 11.96
N ARG A 890 -38.07 -23.75 10.68
CA ARG A 890 -36.88 -23.24 9.99
C ARG A 890 -36.61 -21.77 10.34
N PRO A 891 -35.44 -21.41 10.90
CA PRO A 891 -35.07 -20.02 11.13
C PRO A 891 -35.01 -19.18 9.84
N PRO A 892 -35.09 -17.84 9.92
CA PRO A 892 -34.88 -16.99 8.75
C PRO A 892 -33.44 -17.12 8.23
N THR A 893 -33.24 -16.94 6.92
CA THR A 893 -32.00 -17.27 6.21
C THR A 893 -30.75 -16.62 6.83
N TRP A 894 -30.86 -15.35 7.23
CA TRP A 894 -29.77 -14.65 7.92
C TRP A 894 -29.37 -15.30 9.25
N ALA A 895 -30.30 -15.87 10.02
CA ALA A 895 -30.02 -16.54 11.28
C ALA A 895 -29.37 -17.91 11.06
N ILE A 896 -29.74 -18.62 9.99
CA ILE A 896 -29.07 -19.85 9.55
C ILE A 896 -27.61 -19.55 9.18
N LEU A 897 -27.37 -18.51 8.36
CA LEU A 897 -26.04 -18.08 7.95
C LEU A 897 -25.16 -17.65 9.14
N LEU A 898 -25.70 -16.90 10.11
CA LEU A 898 -24.95 -16.48 11.31
C LEU A 898 -24.60 -17.65 12.24
N ASN A 899 -25.51 -18.61 12.43
CA ASN A 899 -25.20 -19.83 13.19
C ASN A 899 -24.08 -20.65 12.53
N LEU A 900 -24.19 -20.90 11.22
CA LEU A 900 -23.15 -21.62 10.45
C LEU A 900 -21.82 -20.87 10.43
N ARG A 901 -21.85 -19.53 10.42
CA ARG A 901 -20.65 -18.68 10.51
C ARG A 901 -19.99 -18.79 11.88
N ALA A 902 -20.76 -18.82 12.98
CA ALA A 902 -20.21 -19.06 14.31
C ALA A 902 -19.45 -20.39 14.38
N GLU A 903 -20.07 -21.48 13.91
CA GLU A 903 -19.44 -22.81 13.94
C GLU A 903 -18.26 -22.94 12.96
N SER A 904 -18.32 -22.30 11.79
CA SER A 904 -17.19 -22.23 10.84
C SER A 904 -15.98 -21.51 11.45
N VAL A 905 -16.19 -20.41 12.17
CA VAL A 905 -15.10 -19.68 12.85
C VAL A 905 -14.56 -20.49 14.04
N ARG A 906 -15.43 -21.15 14.81
CA ARG A 906 -15.02 -22.10 15.87
C ARG A 906 -14.33 -23.36 15.33
N SER A 907 -14.56 -23.71 14.06
CA SER A 907 -13.83 -24.75 13.31
C SER A 907 -12.45 -24.26 12.87
N GLN A 908 -12.34 -23.01 12.44
CA GLN A 908 -11.06 -22.37 12.09
C GLN A 908 -10.14 -22.26 13.33
N LEU A 909 -10.66 -21.91 14.51
CA LEU A 909 -9.91 -21.90 15.78
C LEU A 909 -9.37 -23.29 16.22
N LEU A 910 -9.88 -24.39 15.66
CA LEU A 910 -9.35 -25.74 15.94
C LEU A 910 -8.16 -26.10 15.05
N LYS A 911 -7.94 -25.42 13.91
CA LYS A 911 -6.86 -25.76 12.96
C LYS A 911 -5.44 -25.68 13.54
N PRO A 912 -5.07 -24.71 14.40
CA PRO A 912 -3.74 -24.64 15.03
C PRO A 912 -3.27 -25.96 15.64
N PHE A 913 -4.14 -26.68 16.37
CA PHE A 913 -3.81 -27.96 17.01
C PHE A 913 -3.42 -29.07 16.01
N PHE A 914 -3.74 -28.93 14.73
CA PHE A 914 -3.43 -29.90 13.67
C PHE A 914 -2.37 -29.40 12.66
N PHE A 915 -1.90 -28.15 12.77
CA PHE A 915 -0.92 -27.56 11.84
C PHE A 915 0.53 -27.99 12.11
N SER A 916 1.02 -27.94 13.35
CA SER A 916 2.41 -28.27 13.70
C SER A 916 2.62 -29.76 14.05
N GLU A 917 3.80 -30.11 14.58
CA GLU A 917 4.04 -31.35 15.34
C GLU A 917 3.57 -31.19 16.80
N SER A 918 2.28 -30.87 16.96
CA SER A 918 1.63 -30.75 18.27
C SER A 918 1.77 -32.02 19.10
N ASP A 919 1.81 -31.88 20.44
CA ASP A 919 1.77 -33.02 21.36
C ASP A 919 0.53 -33.89 21.06
N ILE A 920 0.78 -35.17 20.78
CA ILE A 920 -0.23 -36.15 20.38
C ILE A 920 -1.36 -36.22 21.41
N GLU A 921 -1.05 -36.20 22.72
CA GLU A 921 -2.07 -36.30 23.77
C GLU A 921 -2.80 -34.98 24.03
N ILE A 922 -2.25 -33.83 23.62
CA ILE A 922 -3.00 -32.55 23.58
C ILE A 922 -3.95 -32.54 22.39
N THR A 923 -3.46 -32.74 21.16
CA THR A 923 -4.30 -32.69 19.94
C THR A 923 -5.41 -33.74 19.95
N LYS A 924 -5.15 -34.92 20.53
CA LYS A 924 -6.13 -36.01 20.73
C LYS A 924 -7.34 -35.60 21.59
N LYS A 925 -7.21 -34.65 22.53
CA LYS A 925 -8.37 -34.05 23.24
C LYS A 925 -9.36 -33.40 22.24
N HIS A 926 -8.82 -32.72 21.23
CA HIS A 926 -9.60 -31.90 20.30
C HIS A 926 -10.17 -32.71 19.12
N VAL A 927 -9.72 -33.95 18.88
CA VAL A 927 -10.18 -34.83 17.78
C VAL A 927 -11.69 -35.05 17.80
N ARG A 928 -12.29 -35.30 18.97
CA ARG A 928 -13.75 -35.46 19.11
C ARG A 928 -14.50 -34.18 18.74
N ALA A 929 -14.14 -33.07 19.38
CA ALA A 929 -14.78 -31.76 19.13
C ALA A 929 -14.61 -31.27 17.68
N ALA A 930 -13.49 -31.60 17.01
CA ALA A 930 -13.28 -31.32 15.59
C ALA A 930 -14.16 -32.20 14.69
N THR A 931 -14.30 -33.49 15.01
CA THR A 931 -15.14 -34.44 14.26
C THR A 931 -16.61 -34.04 14.32
N GLU A 932 -17.13 -33.81 15.53
CA GLU A 932 -18.51 -33.41 15.80
C GLU A 932 -18.83 -32.08 15.08
N ARG A 933 -17.93 -31.10 15.15
CA ARG A 933 -18.07 -29.81 14.44
C ARG A 933 -18.15 -29.95 12.92
N VAL A 934 -17.28 -30.80 12.34
CA VAL A 934 -17.25 -31.04 10.89
C VAL A 934 -18.55 -31.70 10.44
N TYR A 935 -19.07 -32.66 11.24
CA TYR A 935 -20.35 -33.30 10.99
C TYR A 935 -21.52 -32.31 11.08
N ASP A 936 -21.65 -31.56 12.18
CA ASP A 936 -22.75 -30.62 12.40
C ASP A 936 -22.90 -29.61 11.26
N ILE A 937 -21.80 -28.97 10.85
CA ILE A 937 -21.82 -27.97 9.78
C ILE A 937 -22.23 -28.62 8.45
N ILE A 938 -21.61 -29.74 8.07
CA ILE A 938 -21.87 -30.37 6.77
C ILE A 938 -23.27 -30.99 6.73
N ASN A 939 -23.76 -31.55 7.83
CA ASN A 939 -25.11 -32.08 7.97
C ASN A 939 -26.17 -30.99 7.79
N VAL A 940 -25.98 -29.81 8.40
CA VAL A 940 -26.92 -28.67 8.21
C VAL A 940 -26.86 -28.16 6.77
N LEU A 941 -25.67 -28.03 6.16
CA LEU A 941 -25.55 -27.66 4.75
C LEU A 941 -26.22 -28.67 3.81
N HIS A 942 -26.07 -29.97 4.07
CA HIS A 942 -26.72 -31.01 3.28
C HIS A 942 -28.24 -31.02 3.48
N THR A 943 -28.70 -30.83 4.72
CA THR A 943 -30.14 -30.68 5.02
C THR A 943 -30.74 -29.49 4.28
N LEU A 944 -30.05 -28.34 4.23
CA LEU A 944 -30.49 -27.17 3.46
C LEU A 944 -30.64 -27.47 1.98
N ASP A 945 -29.69 -28.19 1.38
CA ASP A 945 -29.69 -28.55 -0.04
C ASP A 945 -30.71 -29.64 -0.42
N LEU A 946 -31.09 -30.50 0.52
CA LEU A 946 -32.13 -31.52 0.35
C LEU A 946 -33.55 -30.98 0.57
N THR A 947 -33.74 -30.04 1.51
CA THR A 947 -35.07 -29.59 1.98
C THR A 947 -35.47 -28.21 1.49
N THR A 948 -34.54 -27.41 0.95
CA THR A 948 -34.77 -26.03 0.51
C THR A 948 -33.96 -25.71 -0.74
N ASP A 949 -34.18 -24.54 -1.33
CA ASP A 949 -33.27 -23.97 -2.33
C ASP A 949 -32.33 -22.89 -1.79
N ILE A 950 -32.23 -22.72 -0.46
CA ILE A 950 -31.34 -21.73 0.20
C ILE A 950 -29.87 -22.01 -0.13
N TYR A 951 -29.42 -23.26 -0.03
CA TYR A 951 -28.04 -23.64 -0.37
C TYR A 951 -27.72 -23.30 -1.83
N ARG A 952 -28.66 -23.59 -2.76
CA ARG A 952 -28.55 -23.29 -4.20
C ARG A 952 -28.49 -21.78 -4.48
N LYS A 953 -29.35 -21.00 -3.81
CA LYS A 953 -29.53 -19.55 -4.05
C LYS A 953 -28.38 -18.70 -3.54
N GLN A 954 -27.88 -19.00 -2.34
CA GLN A 954 -26.76 -18.29 -1.71
C GLN A 954 -25.48 -19.16 -1.74
N HIS A 955 -25.28 -19.90 -2.83
CA HIS A 955 -24.25 -20.96 -2.93
C HIS A 955 -22.84 -20.49 -2.57
N PRO A 956 -22.31 -19.33 -3.04
CA PRO A 956 -20.96 -18.90 -2.69
C PRO A 956 -20.70 -18.73 -1.18
N CYS A 957 -21.66 -18.19 -0.42
CA CYS A 957 -21.57 -18.10 1.04
C CYS A 957 -21.45 -19.48 1.70
N TYR A 958 -22.27 -20.45 1.28
CA TYR A 958 -22.30 -21.78 1.87
C TYR A 958 -21.18 -22.70 1.36
N GLN A 959 -20.77 -22.58 0.10
CA GLN A 959 -19.63 -23.25 -0.50
C GLN A 959 -18.31 -22.82 0.13
N HIS A 960 -18.16 -21.54 0.50
CA HIS A 960 -17.01 -21.07 1.28
C HIS A 960 -16.98 -21.69 2.69
N ILE A 961 -18.12 -21.84 3.36
CA ILE A 961 -18.22 -22.53 4.66
C ILE A 961 -17.91 -24.03 4.53
N LEU A 962 -18.38 -24.69 3.46
CA LEU A 962 -18.06 -26.08 3.14
C LEU A 962 -16.56 -26.26 2.90
N ALA A 963 -15.91 -25.34 2.17
CA ALA A 963 -14.46 -25.34 1.97
C ALA A 963 -13.69 -25.07 3.27
N CYS A 964 -14.08 -24.08 4.08
CA CYS A 964 -13.50 -23.80 5.41
C CYS A 964 -13.46 -25.07 6.28
N THR A 965 -14.58 -25.77 6.33
CA THR A 965 -14.83 -26.96 7.16
C THR A 965 -14.12 -28.19 6.62
N SER A 966 -14.13 -28.39 5.29
CA SER A 966 -13.32 -29.42 4.63
C SER A 966 -11.83 -29.24 4.94
N GLY A 967 -11.34 -27.99 5.00
CA GLY A 967 -9.97 -27.70 5.42
C GLY A 967 -9.61 -28.23 6.81
N LEU A 968 -10.54 -28.19 7.78
CA LEU A 968 -10.33 -28.84 9.09
C LEU A 968 -10.38 -30.37 8.96
N ALA A 969 -11.32 -30.92 8.17
CA ALA A 969 -11.45 -32.37 7.97
C ALA A 969 -10.18 -32.98 7.34
N PHE A 970 -9.54 -32.30 6.38
CA PHE A 970 -8.27 -32.72 5.77
C PHE A 970 -7.12 -32.76 6.80
N LEU A 971 -7.01 -31.74 7.66
CA LEU A 971 -5.99 -31.67 8.72
C LEU A 971 -6.22 -32.74 9.81
N LEU A 972 -7.46 -32.94 10.22
CA LEU A 972 -7.89 -33.96 11.19
C LEU A 972 -7.57 -35.37 10.66
N MET A 973 -7.90 -35.66 9.40
CA MET A 973 -7.55 -36.91 8.74
C MET A 973 -6.04 -37.11 8.60
N ALA A 974 -5.29 -36.05 8.29
CA ALA A 974 -3.83 -36.13 8.18
C ALA A 974 -3.21 -36.54 9.53
N PHE A 975 -3.66 -35.94 10.62
CA PHE A 975 -3.24 -36.29 11.98
C PHE A 975 -3.58 -37.76 12.35
N ILE A 976 -4.81 -38.21 12.03
CA ILE A 976 -5.23 -39.61 12.25
C ILE A 976 -4.39 -40.58 11.42
N LYS A 977 -4.07 -40.25 10.16
CA LYS A 977 -3.23 -41.09 9.28
C LYS A 977 -1.78 -41.16 9.76
N GLN A 978 -1.20 -40.02 10.15
CA GLN A 978 0.17 -39.92 10.65
C GLN A 978 0.35 -40.71 11.95
N ASN A 979 -0.64 -40.64 12.85
CA ASN A 979 -0.60 -41.28 14.17
C ASN A 979 -1.40 -42.60 14.25
N ARG A 980 -1.53 -43.33 13.12
CA ARG A 980 -2.44 -44.47 12.94
C ARG A 980 -2.47 -45.47 14.10
N SER A 981 -1.30 -45.85 14.61
CA SER A 981 -1.13 -46.86 15.67
C SER A 981 -1.69 -46.44 17.04
N SER A 982 -1.64 -45.14 17.37
CA SER A 982 -2.22 -44.59 18.60
C SER A 982 -3.68 -44.16 18.40
N MET A 983 -3.97 -43.53 17.25
CA MET A 983 -5.27 -42.91 17.00
C MET A 983 -6.37 -43.91 16.64
N VAL A 984 -6.14 -44.85 15.71
CA VAL A 984 -7.22 -45.73 15.22
C VAL A 984 -7.84 -46.59 16.34
N PRO A 985 -7.09 -47.16 17.31
CA PRO A 985 -7.68 -47.85 18.46
C PRO A 985 -8.46 -46.95 19.43
N SER A 986 -8.31 -45.63 19.34
CA SER A 986 -9.01 -44.64 20.18
C SER A 986 -10.23 -43.99 19.51
N LEU A 987 -10.46 -44.26 18.21
CA LEU A 987 -11.67 -43.82 17.52
C LEU A 987 -12.84 -44.71 17.91
N THR A 988 -13.86 -44.12 18.53
CA THR A 988 -15.11 -44.81 18.84
C THR A 988 -16.02 -44.88 17.59
N PRO A 989 -16.93 -45.87 17.48
CA PRO A 989 -17.69 -46.10 16.24
C PRO A 989 -18.50 -44.88 15.75
N ASP A 990 -19.04 -44.08 16.66
CA ASP A 990 -19.72 -42.81 16.41
C ASP A 990 -18.82 -41.82 15.65
N LEU A 991 -17.55 -41.69 16.03
CA LEU A 991 -16.61 -40.79 15.34
C LEU A 991 -16.27 -41.28 13.93
N VAL A 992 -16.19 -42.59 13.73
CA VAL A 992 -15.95 -43.20 12.41
C VAL A 992 -17.15 -42.94 11.49
N GLU A 993 -18.37 -43.14 11.99
CA GLU A 993 -19.61 -42.83 11.28
C GLU A 993 -19.73 -41.34 10.95
N SER A 994 -19.47 -40.44 11.92
CA SER A 994 -19.47 -38.99 11.68
C SER A 994 -18.45 -38.57 10.60
N LEU A 995 -17.23 -39.12 10.60
CA LEU A 995 -16.22 -38.81 9.58
C LEU A 995 -16.63 -39.32 8.18
N GLY A 996 -17.12 -40.56 8.08
CA GLY A 996 -17.58 -41.15 6.81
C GLY A 996 -18.83 -40.46 6.25
N GLY A 997 -19.77 -40.10 7.12
CA GLY A 997 -20.98 -39.33 6.79
C GLY A 997 -20.63 -37.92 6.32
N SER A 998 -19.79 -37.20 7.06
CA SER A 998 -19.30 -35.85 6.69
C SER A 998 -18.69 -35.85 5.29
N PHE A 999 -17.83 -36.82 5.00
CA PHE A 999 -17.21 -36.94 3.68
C PHE A 999 -18.26 -37.19 2.58
N SER A 1000 -19.17 -38.15 2.82
CA SER A 1000 -20.20 -38.52 1.84
C SER A 1000 -21.13 -37.35 1.50
N MET A 1001 -21.52 -36.57 2.51
CA MET A 1001 -22.34 -35.35 2.34
C MET A 1001 -21.58 -34.24 1.61
N ALA A 1002 -20.30 -34.00 1.94
CA ALA A 1002 -19.47 -33.01 1.27
C ALA A 1002 -19.21 -33.36 -0.21
N VAL A 1003 -19.02 -34.65 -0.53
CA VAL A 1003 -18.94 -35.12 -1.92
C VAL A 1003 -20.26 -34.89 -2.65
N ASN A 1004 -21.40 -35.26 -2.07
CA ASN A 1004 -22.72 -35.03 -2.68
C ASN A 1004 -22.95 -33.54 -2.99
N LEU A 1005 -22.77 -32.66 -1.99
CA LEU A 1005 -22.87 -31.21 -2.16
C LEU A 1005 -21.94 -30.67 -3.26
N THR A 1006 -20.65 -31.01 -3.22
CA THR A 1006 -19.69 -30.46 -4.21
C THR A 1006 -19.94 -30.97 -5.62
N THR A 1007 -20.21 -32.27 -5.80
CA THR A 1007 -20.49 -32.88 -7.12
C THR A 1007 -21.70 -32.26 -7.79
N LYS A 1008 -22.81 -32.06 -7.05
CA LYS A 1008 -24.08 -31.45 -7.50
C LYS A 1008 -23.91 -30.05 -8.12
N TYR A 1009 -22.87 -29.30 -7.76
CA TYR A 1009 -22.63 -27.92 -8.22
C TYR A 1009 -21.37 -27.72 -9.07
N THR A 1010 -20.67 -28.78 -9.47
CA THR A 1010 -19.42 -28.72 -10.29
C THR A 1010 -19.56 -27.99 -11.62
N SER A 1011 -20.75 -28.02 -12.24
CA SER A 1011 -21.05 -27.32 -13.51
C SER A 1011 -21.23 -25.82 -13.32
N ARG A 1012 -21.75 -25.37 -12.17
CA ARG A 1012 -22.14 -23.97 -11.88
C ARG A 1012 -21.15 -23.18 -11.02
N SER A 1013 -20.20 -23.83 -10.36
CA SER A 1013 -19.19 -23.17 -9.52
C SER A 1013 -17.81 -23.80 -9.71
N ARG A 1014 -16.82 -22.97 -10.10
CA ARG A 1014 -15.39 -23.33 -10.14
C ARG A 1014 -14.93 -23.73 -8.73
N SER A 1015 -15.39 -23.04 -7.68
CA SER A 1015 -15.07 -23.34 -6.28
C SER A 1015 -15.59 -24.70 -5.83
N ALA A 1016 -16.80 -25.10 -6.24
CA ALA A 1016 -17.31 -26.45 -6.02
C ALA A 1016 -16.50 -27.52 -6.79
N ARG A 1017 -16.13 -27.23 -8.06
CA ARG A 1017 -15.28 -28.09 -8.89
C ARG A 1017 -13.88 -28.31 -8.30
N ARG A 1018 -13.24 -27.25 -7.78
CA ARG A 1018 -11.93 -27.31 -7.09
C ARG A 1018 -12.02 -28.15 -5.81
N LEU A 1019 -13.05 -27.98 -5.00
CA LEU A 1019 -13.23 -28.78 -3.77
C LEU A 1019 -13.56 -30.25 -4.09
N ALA A 1020 -14.38 -30.52 -5.10
CA ALA A 1020 -14.67 -31.88 -5.57
C ALA A 1020 -13.37 -32.61 -5.97
N LYS A 1021 -12.51 -32.00 -6.83
CA LYS A 1021 -11.20 -32.57 -7.20
C LYS A 1021 -10.36 -32.95 -5.97
N ARG A 1022 -10.30 -32.10 -4.94
CA ARG A 1022 -9.57 -32.40 -3.69
C ARG A 1022 -10.20 -33.55 -2.89
N LEU A 1023 -11.54 -33.62 -2.80
CA LEU A 1023 -12.24 -34.69 -2.08
C LEU A 1023 -12.03 -36.07 -2.72
N VAL A 1024 -11.85 -36.16 -4.05
CA VAL A 1024 -11.47 -37.40 -4.75
C VAL A 1024 -10.20 -38.02 -4.17
N GLU A 1025 -9.13 -37.23 -3.97
CA GLU A 1025 -7.88 -37.71 -3.36
C GLU A 1025 -8.08 -38.18 -1.91
N MET A 1026 -8.95 -37.49 -1.16
CA MET A 1026 -9.21 -37.82 0.24
C MET A 1026 -9.92 -39.18 0.39
N ARG A 1027 -10.75 -39.60 -0.57
CA ARG A 1027 -11.42 -40.92 -0.59
C ARG A 1027 -10.44 -42.08 -0.38
N ARG A 1028 -9.30 -42.07 -1.09
CA ARG A 1028 -8.27 -43.14 -1.00
C ARG A 1028 -7.70 -43.25 0.41
N ASN A 1029 -7.55 -42.12 1.10
CA ASN A 1029 -7.03 -42.06 2.46
C ASN A 1029 -8.04 -42.61 3.48
N LEU A 1030 -9.33 -42.25 3.38
CA LEU A 1030 -10.40 -42.80 4.23
C LEU A 1030 -10.54 -44.32 4.10
N LEU A 1031 -10.53 -44.84 2.87
CA LEU A 1031 -10.53 -46.28 2.60
C LEU A 1031 -9.31 -46.97 3.24
N SER A 1032 -8.11 -46.38 3.13
CA SER A 1032 -6.89 -46.94 3.74
C SER A 1032 -6.93 -47.02 5.27
N LEU A 1033 -7.77 -46.21 5.91
CA LEU A 1033 -7.97 -46.15 7.37
C LEU A 1033 -9.14 -47.02 7.86
N GLY A 1034 -9.98 -47.55 6.96
CA GLY A 1034 -11.20 -48.28 7.32
C GLY A 1034 -12.35 -47.39 7.78
N ILE A 1035 -12.33 -46.08 7.44
CA ILE A 1035 -13.37 -45.10 7.81
C ILE A 1035 -14.50 -45.05 6.75
N LEU A 1036 -14.20 -45.51 5.52
CA LEU A 1036 -15.20 -45.78 4.49
C LEU A 1036 -15.14 -47.24 4.05
N ASN A 1037 -16.27 -47.76 3.59
CA ASN A 1037 -16.37 -49.02 2.88
C ASN A 1037 -16.24 -48.78 1.37
N ALA A 1038 -15.92 -49.82 0.59
CA ALA A 1038 -15.83 -49.71 -0.87
C ALA A 1038 -17.14 -49.22 -1.52
N GLU A 1039 -18.27 -49.60 -0.93
CA GLU A 1039 -19.65 -49.26 -1.34
C GLU A 1039 -20.11 -47.85 -0.92
N SER A 1040 -19.34 -47.12 -0.11
CA SER A 1040 -19.74 -45.80 0.39
C SER A 1040 -19.86 -44.76 -0.75
N PRO A 1041 -20.79 -43.77 -0.66
CA PRO A 1041 -21.11 -42.83 -1.74
C PRO A 1041 -19.91 -42.18 -2.42
N GLY A 1042 -19.99 -41.99 -3.73
CA GLY A 1042 -18.82 -41.72 -4.58
C GLY A 1042 -18.06 -43.00 -5.00
N SER A 1043 -18.74 -44.15 -5.00
CA SER A 1043 -18.35 -45.32 -5.78
C SER A 1043 -18.25 -44.95 -7.27
N HIS A 1044 -17.50 -45.77 -8.04
CA HIS A 1044 -16.98 -45.47 -9.38
C HIS A 1044 -17.86 -44.57 -10.25
N GLU A 1045 -19.10 -44.98 -10.53
CA GLU A 1045 -20.06 -44.28 -11.42
C GLU A 1045 -20.18 -42.77 -11.15
N GLY A 1046 -20.23 -42.36 -9.87
CA GLY A 1046 -20.40 -40.95 -9.49
C GLY A 1046 -19.11 -40.12 -9.56
N LEU A 1047 -17.94 -40.75 -9.54
CA LEU A 1047 -16.63 -40.06 -9.62
C LEU A 1047 -16.05 -40.11 -11.03
N ASP A 1048 -16.19 -41.24 -11.72
CA ASP A 1048 -15.85 -41.37 -13.14
C ASP A 1048 -16.69 -40.37 -13.95
N GLY A 1049 -17.96 -40.17 -13.55
CA GLY A 1049 -18.84 -39.11 -14.04
C GLY A 1049 -18.38 -37.68 -13.75
N VAL A 1050 -17.53 -37.42 -12.74
CA VAL A 1050 -16.92 -36.10 -12.52
C VAL A 1050 -15.75 -35.88 -13.48
N THR A 1051 -14.89 -36.88 -13.70
CA THR A 1051 -13.86 -36.82 -14.77
C THR A 1051 -14.48 -36.64 -16.14
N GLU A 1052 -15.57 -37.37 -16.43
CA GLU A 1052 -16.28 -37.28 -17.71
C GLU A 1052 -17.09 -35.97 -17.83
N SER A 1053 -17.60 -35.40 -16.73
CA SER A 1053 -18.24 -34.06 -16.75
C SER A 1053 -17.23 -32.93 -16.94
N VAL A 1054 -16.00 -33.09 -16.43
CA VAL A 1054 -14.89 -32.17 -16.72
C VAL A 1054 -14.50 -32.29 -18.19
N ARG A 1055 -14.32 -33.51 -18.71
CA ARG A 1055 -13.99 -33.76 -20.12
C ARG A 1055 -15.08 -33.23 -21.08
N ARG A 1056 -16.36 -33.43 -20.76
CA ARG A 1056 -17.50 -32.86 -21.52
C ARG A 1056 -17.62 -31.34 -21.40
N ALA A 1057 -17.12 -30.73 -20.32
CA ALA A 1057 -17.14 -29.28 -20.19
C ALA A 1057 -16.18 -28.60 -21.18
N SER A 1058 -14.99 -29.19 -21.43
CA SER A 1058 -14.10 -28.75 -22.53
C SER A 1058 -14.72 -29.08 -23.89
N LEU A 1059 -15.09 -30.34 -24.14
CA LEU A 1059 -15.63 -30.79 -25.44
C LEU A 1059 -16.93 -30.08 -25.88
N ALA A 1060 -17.68 -29.47 -24.96
CA ALA A 1060 -18.89 -28.70 -25.27
C ALA A 1060 -18.59 -27.28 -25.80
N GLN A 1061 -17.35 -26.79 -25.69
CA GLN A 1061 -16.94 -25.50 -26.26
C GLN A 1061 -16.40 -25.63 -27.69
N THR A 1062 -16.04 -26.84 -28.13
CA THR A 1062 -15.29 -27.09 -29.38
C THR A 1062 -16.13 -27.70 -30.52
N GLY A 1063 -17.46 -27.52 -30.54
CA GLY A 1063 -18.23 -27.97 -31.71
C GLY A 1063 -19.75 -27.85 -31.67
N PHE A 1064 -20.29 -26.92 -32.47
CA PHE A 1064 -21.62 -27.07 -33.10
C PHE A 1064 -21.69 -26.25 -34.40
N ALA A 1065 -21.50 -26.91 -35.54
CA ALA A 1065 -21.58 -26.29 -36.86
C ALA A 1065 -22.56 -27.02 -37.78
N GLY A 1066 -23.51 -26.27 -38.37
CA GLY A 1066 -24.34 -26.68 -39.51
C GLY A 1066 -25.79 -27.10 -39.20
N GLY A 1067 -26.77 -26.57 -39.96
CA GLY A 1067 -28.10 -27.21 -40.04
C GLY A 1067 -29.36 -26.40 -40.37
N TYR A 1068 -29.40 -25.60 -41.46
CA TYR A 1068 -30.64 -25.19 -42.17
C TYR A 1068 -31.64 -24.24 -41.41
N THR A 1069 -32.54 -23.45 -42.01
CA THR A 1069 -32.87 -23.15 -43.43
C THR A 1069 -33.39 -21.69 -43.55
N GLU A 1070 -33.52 -21.19 -44.78
CA GLU A 1070 -33.88 -19.79 -45.12
C GLU A 1070 -35.35 -19.40 -44.82
N TYR A 1071 -35.58 -18.11 -44.51
CA TYR A 1071 -36.55 -17.28 -45.26
C TYR A 1071 -36.31 -15.76 -45.08
N SER A 1072 -36.57 -14.98 -46.11
CA SER A 1072 -36.66 -13.50 -46.08
C SER A 1072 -37.84 -13.08 -46.99
N PRO A 1073 -38.42 -11.87 -46.85
CA PRO A 1073 -38.08 -10.79 -47.80
C PRO A 1073 -38.17 -9.37 -47.11
N PRO A 1074 -38.42 -8.20 -47.75
CA PRO A 1074 -37.47 -7.07 -47.63
C PRO A 1074 -38.13 -5.67 -47.38
N PHE A 1075 -37.42 -4.60 -47.80
CA PHE A 1075 -37.80 -3.17 -47.98
C PHE A 1075 -37.37 -2.16 -46.89
N ASN A 1076 -37.22 -0.84 -47.17
CA ASN A 1076 -36.29 -0.13 -48.09
C ASN A 1076 -36.47 1.41 -47.97
N THR A 1077 -35.37 2.20 -47.87
CA THR A 1077 -35.28 3.70 -47.97
C THR A 1077 -36.14 4.56 -47.00
N GLY A 1078 -35.74 5.77 -46.58
CA GLY A 1078 -34.55 6.61 -46.81
C GLY A 1078 -34.83 8.11 -46.49
N SER A 1079 -33.87 9.03 -46.70
CA SER A 1079 -34.03 10.52 -46.67
C SER A 1079 -34.30 11.20 -45.30
N VAL A 1080 -34.00 12.50 -45.03
CA VAL A 1080 -33.04 13.50 -45.59
C VAL A 1080 -33.00 14.77 -44.69
N PHE A 1081 -31.82 15.38 -44.45
CA PHE A 1081 -31.55 16.76 -43.90
C PHE A 1081 -32.10 17.10 -42.48
N GLY A 1082 -31.63 18.14 -41.76
CA GLY A 1082 -30.43 18.97 -41.94
C GLY A 1082 -30.38 20.26 -41.08
N SER A 1083 -29.17 20.65 -40.65
CA SER A 1083 -28.66 22.02 -40.36
C SER A 1083 -29.38 23.02 -39.41
N GLY A 1084 -28.70 23.38 -38.31
CA GLY A 1084 -28.07 24.72 -38.22
C GLY A 1084 -28.39 25.70 -37.06
N ILE A 1085 -27.32 26.31 -36.50
CA ILE A 1085 -27.23 27.67 -35.86
C ILE A 1085 -27.95 27.83 -34.49
N GLY A 1086 -27.44 28.53 -33.45
CA GLY A 1086 -26.16 29.22 -33.21
C GLY A 1086 -26.28 30.46 -32.29
N MET A 1087 -25.18 30.90 -31.65
CA MET A 1087 -25.00 32.14 -30.81
C MET A 1087 -25.64 32.16 -29.39
N SER A 1088 -25.20 32.96 -28.38
CA SER A 1088 -23.85 33.52 -28.03
C SER A 1088 -23.87 34.31 -26.69
N GLY A 1089 -22.80 34.23 -25.86
CA GLY A 1089 -22.45 35.22 -24.81
C GLY A 1089 -23.20 35.12 -23.46
N VAL A 1090 -22.76 35.74 -22.35
CA VAL A 1090 -21.59 36.61 -22.04
C VAL A 1090 -21.10 36.34 -20.59
N ASP A 1091 -19.87 36.77 -20.26
CA ASP A 1091 -19.12 36.67 -18.97
C ASP A 1091 -19.90 37.10 -17.70
N THR A 1092 -19.57 36.66 -16.46
CA THR A 1092 -18.39 37.14 -15.70
C THR A 1092 -17.89 36.28 -14.50
N ASP A 1093 -16.62 36.50 -14.16
CA ASP A 1093 -15.93 36.46 -12.84
C ASP A 1093 -15.90 35.19 -11.94
N MET A 1094 -14.80 34.44 -12.13
CA MET A 1094 -13.71 34.32 -11.14
C MET A 1094 -14.04 33.85 -9.70
N GLN A 1095 -13.81 32.56 -9.41
CA GLN A 1095 -13.37 32.10 -8.09
C GLN A 1095 -12.30 31.01 -8.20
N ILE A 1096 -11.26 31.10 -7.37
CA ILE A 1096 -10.12 30.18 -7.32
C ILE A 1096 -10.41 29.10 -6.26
N GLY A 1097 -10.33 27.82 -6.61
CA GLY A 1097 -10.71 26.73 -5.71
C GLY A 1097 -10.08 25.37 -6.05
N TRP A 1098 -9.29 24.88 -5.11
CA TRP A 1098 -8.68 23.55 -5.01
C TRP A 1098 -9.63 22.38 -5.28
N ASP A 1099 -9.24 21.41 -6.13
CA ASP A 1099 -9.61 19.99 -6.07
C ASP A 1099 -8.85 19.14 -7.12
N ASP A 1100 -7.98 18.20 -6.71
CA ASP A 1100 -7.72 16.94 -7.42
C ASP A 1100 -6.99 15.92 -6.53
N PRO A 1101 -7.55 14.71 -6.29
CA PRO A 1101 -6.78 13.58 -5.78
C PRO A 1101 -7.07 12.25 -6.50
N MET A 1102 -5.98 11.62 -6.98
CA MET A 1102 -5.77 10.16 -7.14
C MET A 1102 -6.86 9.31 -7.84
N ARG A 1103 -6.50 8.76 -9.02
CA ARG A 1103 -6.96 7.42 -9.43
C ARG A 1103 -5.78 6.45 -9.46
N LEU A 1104 -5.93 5.28 -8.83
CA LEU A 1104 -5.11 4.11 -9.14
C LEU A 1104 -5.75 3.33 -10.30
N GLN A 1105 -4.94 2.68 -11.13
CA GLN A 1105 -5.39 1.70 -12.12
C GLN A 1105 -4.93 0.30 -11.69
N TRP A 1106 -5.87 -0.65 -11.65
CA TRP A 1106 -5.56 -2.08 -11.47
C TRP A 1106 -5.24 -2.73 -12.83
N PRO A 1107 -4.30 -3.69 -12.89
CA PRO A 1107 -4.13 -4.54 -14.07
C PRO A 1107 -5.35 -5.47 -14.24
N LEU A 1108 -6.10 -5.31 -15.33
CA LEU A 1108 -7.32 -6.07 -15.61
C LEU A 1108 -7.03 -7.44 -16.23
N GLY A 1109 -6.44 -8.36 -15.45
CA GLY A 1109 -6.31 -9.79 -15.79
C GLY A 1109 -7.25 -10.66 -14.95
N ASP A 1110 -8.16 -11.39 -15.60
CA ASP A 1110 -9.23 -12.26 -15.04
C ASP A 1110 -10.00 -11.74 -13.80
N VAL A 1111 -10.23 -10.42 -13.72
CA VAL A 1111 -11.05 -9.82 -12.66
C VAL A 1111 -12.53 -10.25 -12.75
N ASN A 1112 -12.99 -10.66 -13.95
CA ASN A 1112 -14.37 -11.02 -14.27
C ASN A 1112 -14.93 -12.22 -13.47
N HIS A 1113 -14.06 -13.08 -12.92
CA HIS A 1113 -14.48 -14.26 -12.16
C HIS A 1113 -14.21 -14.18 -10.64
N MET A 1114 -13.34 -13.29 -10.15
CA MET A 1114 -13.05 -13.18 -8.72
C MET A 1114 -14.22 -12.57 -7.91
N PHE A 1115 -14.91 -11.56 -8.45
CA PHE A 1115 -16.02 -10.89 -7.77
C PHE A 1115 -17.32 -11.73 -7.70
N SER A 1116 -17.50 -12.73 -8.58
CA SER A 1116 -18.75 -13.49 -8.77
C SER A 1116 -18.70 -14.96 -8.31
N GLU A 1117 -17.72 -15.31 -7.47
CA GLU A 1117 -17.70 -16.57 -6.70
C GLU A 1117 -17.19 -16.42 -5.25
N SER A 1118 -16.65 -15.26 -4.84
CA SER A 1118 -16.13 -15.03 -3.48
C SER A 1118 -17.06 -14.21 -2.57
N ILE A 1119 -18.05 -13.52 -3.13
CA ILE A 1119 -18.94 -12.59 -2.40
C ILE A 1119 -20.43 -12.83 -2.71
N PHE A 1120 -20.79 -13.02 -3.98
CA PHE A 1120 -22.16 -13.21 -4.46
C PHE A 1120 -22.29 -14.49 -5.30
#